data_AF-A0A9P9ASK0-F1
#
_entry.id   AF-A0A9P9ASK0-F1
#
_cell.length_a   1.000
_cell.length_b   1.000
_cell.length_c   1.000
_cell.angle_alpha   90.00
_cell.angle_beta   90.00
_cell.angle_gamma   90.00
#
_symmetry.space_group_name_H-M   'P 1'
#
loop_
_entity.id
_entity.type
_entity.pdbx_description
1 polymer ?
#
loop_
_entity_poly.entity_id
_entity_poly.type
_entity_poly.pdbx_seq_one_letter_code
_entity_poly.pdbx_strand_id
1 'polypeptide(L)'
;MFKPHTNTEKIPGMFGTLVISLPSPHQGGDVVLFICWYSDVSHEALPVTTGYRWVLTYNLALDQSQPRPSAGLQRSETRPLHDCLKRWLDSGVESRLQPFLHHVLDHDYTEANMSLKGLKTQDLARVQALKHISEELPFEVFLSLLEKREFGPCEFDYDDYNEEEEEEESFHYLEEVFETDYTIKTLVDLDGQPLATNLHFDGEHLLEDCCFDDLEGEEDYEGYMGNSGPSATHWYRISAIAIVPHDSLSAFFTCGKGGHCGMSHKAGSAHIGTLARGCLRPSAKQSSIEALEKLCYDTWSSEFGSIDGKSLQEVLKVAMEHRRSSFFHKAAGQQPGNLRTEFFTWARNWLRTGNDASAKGSFGSVKRGFHTQFKAIRIIDKEDGEAIVDLASFFDDPSSYLKVAPRVRVRTAKSPAFVLGFLNRLHEQWAGGALPLESSMELYSDMVRSWTPSMDFALLRSVAGLRISTASKKARFGLDQSPTQDELRNAVSHSGLTQFFSNIIKMSLTSDELSAAFIPRLVARAGLLTGTELLCLWEPMLQSLVRILESHSIPLDKLRYQQLFTTLGKAYLGNYVGREPSKAVSLACPRVSCSCCDCEWLNEFLISPTQAVGRFAVGNGRRMHLHRQLDGSNSDCTHLTERVGSPQTLVVTKTRRQDELKYQNWSQRLQKAAT
;
A
#
# COMPACT_ATOMS: atom_id res chain seq x y z
N MET A 1 44.01 -1.79 -33.57
CA MET A 1 44.41 -0.40 -33.26
C MET A 1 43.26 0.26 -32.54
N PHE A 2 43.49 0.90 -31.38
CA PHE A 2 42.42 1.53 -30.58
C PHE A 2 42.09 2.90 -31.14
N LYS A 3 41.04 2.98 -31.96
CA LYS A 3 40.47 4.24 -32.47
C LYS A 3 39.82 5.05 -31.34
N PRO A 4 39.55 6.35 -31.53
CA PRO A 4 38.79 7.16 -30.57
C PRO A 4 37.50 6.44 -30.17
N HIS A 5 37.34 6.20 -28.86
CA HIS A 5 36.15 5.57 -28.31
C HIS A 5 35.94 5.99 -26.86
N THR A 6 34.68 5.93 -26.44
CA THR A 6 34.26 6.07 -25.05
C THR A 6 34.10 4.68 -24.46
N ASN A 7 34.57 4.45 -23.23
CA ASN A 7 34.44 3.13 -22.62
C ASN A 7 32.99 2.87 -22.20
N THR A 8 32.38 1.85 -22.78
CA THR A 8 31.11 1.29 -22.30
C THR A 8 31.31 0.56 -20.98
N GLU A 9 30.27 0.55 -20.14
CA GLU A 9 30.30 -0.11 -18.83
C GLU A 9 30.45 -1.63 -19.01
N LYS A 10 31.60 -2.17 -18.59
CA LYS A 10 31.90 -3.61 -18.69
C LYS A 10 31.56 -4.39 -17.43
N ILE A 11 31.43 -3.70 -16.30
CA ILE A 11 31.08 -4.27 -14.99
C ILE A 11 30.12 -3.32 -14.26
N PRO A 12 29.17 -3.82 -13.44
CA PRO A 12 28.25 -2.96 -12.69
C PRO A 12 28.98 -1.97 -11.80
N GLY A 13 28.64 -0.69 -11.90
CA GLY A 13 29.22 0.38 -11.08
C GLY A 13 30.57 0.89 -11.58
N MET A 14 31.03 0.46 -12.76
CA MET A 14 32.26 0.98 -13.37
C MET A 14 32.12 2.47 -13.63
N PHE A 15 33.03 3.31 -13.12
CA PHE A 15 32.99 4.77 -13.33
C PHE A 15 34.23 5.31 -14.06
N GLY A 16 35.28 4.50 -14.22
CA GLY A 16 36.53 4.95 -14.82
C GLY A 16 37.46 3.80 -15.22
N THR A 17 38.54 4.16 -15.89
CA THR A 17 39.60 3.25 -16.33
C THR A 17 40.94 3.75 -15.83
N LEU A 18 41.72 2.86 -15.20
CA LEU A 18 43.09 3.11 -14.79
C LEU A 18 44.03 2.32 -15.68
N VAL A 19 44.96 3.02 -16.35
CA VAL A 19 46.02 2.40 -17.15
C VAL A 19 47.37 2.61 -16.49
N ILE A 20 48.03 1.49 -16.18
CA ILE A 20 49.39 1.44 -15.64
C ILE A 20 50.32 0.95 -16.73
N SER A 21 51.23 1.81 -17.20
CA SER A 21 52.25 1.42 -18.17
C SER A 21 53.40 0.71 -17.46
N LEU A 22 53.72 -0.51 -17.89
CA LEU A 22 54.86 -1.26 -17.37
C LEU A 22 56.16 -0.85 -18.08
N PRO A 23 57.33 -0.91 -17.41
CA PRO A 23 58.60 -0.57 -18.03
C PRO A 23 58.87 -1.50 -19.22
N SER A 24 58.75 -0.98 -20.43
CA SER A 24 58.96 -1.72 -21.67
C SER A 24 59.53 -0.78 -22.75
N PRO A 25 60.57 -1.20 -23.51
CA PRO A 25 61.16 -0.35 -24.53
C PRO A 25 60.23 -0.22 -25.73
N HIS A 26 59.74 1.00 -25.98
CA HIS A 26 58.90 1.34 -27.14
C HIS A 26 59.11 2.80 -27.59
N GLN A 27 58.70 3.11 -28.82
CA GLN A 27 58.63 4.45 -29.39
C GLN A 27 57.22 4.65 -29.99
N GLY A 28 56.61 5.83 -29.78
CA GLY A 28 55.18 6.03 -30.04
C GLY A 28 54.29 5.37 -28.98
N GLY A 29 52.98 5.54 -29.10
CA GLY A 29 52.00 5.07 -28.11
C GLY A 29 52.06 5.84 -26.77
N ASP A 30 52.43 7.12 -26.81
CA ASP A 30 52.74 7.94 -25.64
C ASP A 30 51.53 8.17 -24.73
N VAL A 31 51.65 7.70 -23.49
CA VAL A 31 50.74 7.90 -22.35
C VAL A 31 51.64 7.82 -21.11
N VAL A 32 52.10 8.97 -20.60
CA VAL A 32 53.19 9.04 -19.60
C VAL A 32 52.64 8.83 -18.17
N LEU A 33 53.16 7.82 -17.46
CA LEU A 33 53.06 7.52 -16.01
C LEU A 33 51.68 7.73 -15.34
N PHE A 34 50.97 6.62 -15.10
CA PHE A 34 49.65 6.50 -14.42
C PHE A 34 48.57 7.45 -14.96
N ILE A 35 47.73 6.96 -15.87
CA ILE A 35 46.60 7.75 -16.36
C ILE A 35 45.29 7.08 -15.94
N CYS A 36 44.46 7.86 -15.27
CA CYS A 36 43.10 7.50 -14.89
C CYS A 36 42.15 8.48 -15.56
N TRP A 37 41.10 7.98 -16.19
CA TRP A 37 40.02 8.81 -16.75
C TRP A 37 38.66 8.24 -16.37
N TYR A 38 37.67 9.13 -16.30
CA TYR A 38 36.27 8.76 -16.13
C TYR A 38 35.74 8.06 -17.39
N SER A 39 34.75 7.19 -17.23
CA SER A 39 34.21 6.37 -18.33
C SER A 39 33.59 7.19 -19.46
N ASP A 40 33.19 8.43 -19.17
CA ASP A 40 32.60 9.40 -20.09
C ASP A 40 33.64 10.19 -20.93
N VAL A 41 34.95 9.93 -20.73
CA VAL A 41 36.03 10.56 -21.50
C VAL A 41 36.38 9.71 -22.74
N SER A 42 36.30 10.32 -23.93
CA SER A 42 36.77 9.72 -25.18
C SER A 42 38.31 9.69 -25.21
N HIS A 43 38.88 8.54 -25.58
CA HIS A 43 40.33 8.35 -25.62
C HIS A 43 40.75 7.46 -26.80
N GLU A 44 41.99 7.67 -27.25
CA GLU A 44 42.64 6.87 -28.28
C GLU A 44 44.06 6.48 -27.86
N ALA A 45 44.57 5.38 -28.42
CA ALA A 45 45.97 5.01 -28.25
C ALA A 45 46.67 5.06 -29.61
N LEU A 46 47.62 5.99 -29.73
CA LEU A 46 48.40 6.17 -30.94
C LEU A 46 49.25 4.92 -31.27
N PRO A 47 49.58 4.68 -32.55
CA PRO A 47 50.38 3.52 -32.95
C PRO A 47 51.75 3.50 -32.28
N VAL A 48 52.17 2.32 -31.83
CA VAL A 48 53.55 2.06 -31.42
C VAL A 48 54.38 1.89 -32.70
N THR A 49 55.38 2.74 -32.89
CA THR A 49 56.19 2.78 -34.11
C THR A 49 57.42 1.87 -34.02
N THR A 50 57.97 1.65 -32.81
CA THR A 50 59.03 0.64 -32.57
C THR A 50 58.90 0.01 -31.17
N GLY A 51 59.35 -1.23 -30.99
CA GLY A 51 59.35 -1.93 -29.70
C GLY A 51 58.00 -2.52 -29.26
N TYR A 52 57.82 -2.76 -27.96
CA TYR A 52 56.59 -3.33 -27.38
C TYR A 52 56.15 -2.54 -26.16
N ARG A 53 54.85 -2.16 -26.12
CA ARG A 53 54.25 -1.43 -24.99
C ARG A 53 53.37 -2.36 -24.15
N TRP A 54 53.74 -2.54 -22.89
CA TRP A 54 53.00 -3.37 -21.93
C TRP A 54 52.18 -2.48 -20.99
N VAL A 55 50.87 -2.73 -20.89
CA VAL A 55 49.96 -1.96 -20.04
C VAL A 55 49.06 -2.89 -19.22
N LEU A 56 48.77 -2.49 -17.98
CA LEU A 56 47.71 -3.08 -17.16
C LEU A 56 46.54 -2.10 -17.14
N THR A 57 45.37 -2.57 -17.58
CA THR A 57 44.14 -1.78 -17.60
C THR A 57 43.19 -2.31 -16.54
N TYR A 58 42.80 -1.46 -15.59
CA TYR A 58 41.84 -1.77 -14.55
C TYR A 58 40.54 -0.99 -14.79
N ASN A 59 39.41 -1.66 -14.61
CA ASN A 59 38.10 -1.00 -14.49
C ASN A 59 37.93 -0.54 -13.04
N LEU A 60 37.68 0.74 -12.82
CA LEU A 60 37.37 1.28 -11.50
C LEU A 60 35.86 1.25 -11.28
N ALA A 61 35.41 0.65 -10.18
CA ALA A 61 33.99 0.55 -9.84
C ALA A 61 33.71 1.04 -8.41
N LEU A 62 32.54 1.65 -8.22
CA LEU A 62 32.00 2.03 -6.91
C LEU A 62 30.83 1.14 -6.53
N ASP A 63 30.55 1.06 -5.23
CA ASP A 63 29.30 0.49 -4.74
C ASP A 63 28.11 1.31 -5.28
N GLN A 64 27.07 0.64 -5.78
CA GLN A 64 25.89 1.25 -6.44
C GLN A 64 25.10 2.19 -5.52
N SER A 65 25.39 2.16 -4.22
CA SER A 65 24.84 3.07 -3.22
C SER A 65 25.44 4.49 -3.26
N GLN A 66 26.60 4.69 -3.92
CA GLN A 66 27.31 5.95 -3.97
C GLN A 66 27.14 6.69 -5.31
N PRO A 67 27.06 8.04 -5.31
CA PRO A 67 26.93 8.82 -6.53
C PRO A 67 28.19 8.67 -7.41
N ARG A 68 27.96 8.38 -8.70
CA ARG A 68 29.03 8.16 -9.69
C ARG A 68 29.77 9.49 -9.97
N PRO A 69 31.08 9.57 -9.75
CA PRO A 69 31.85 10.76 -10.12
C PRO A 69 32.01 10.82 -11.64
N SER A 70 31.79 12.00 -12.22
CA SER A 70 31.89 12.30 -13.66
C SER A 70 32.82 13.49 -13.87
N ALA A 71 33.53 13.50 -15.01
CA ALA A 71 34.41 14.60 -15.39
C ALA A 71 33.66 15.94 -15.53
N GLY A 72 32.40 15.91 -15.96
CA GLY A 72 31.56 17.10 -16.21
C GLY A 72 31.05 17.81 -14.96
N LEU A 73 31.43 17.36 -13.75
CA LEU A 73 30.92 17.87 -12.47
C LEU A 73 31.78 18.98 -11.82
N GLN A 74 32.74 19.58 -12.53
CA GLN A 74 33.49 20.72 -11.98
C GLN A 74 32.58 21.96 -11.84
N ARG A 75 32.30 22.37 -10.59
CA ARG A 75 31.44 23.52 -10.20
C ARG A 75 31.74 24.85 -10.91
N SER A 76 32.90 25.04 -11.53
CA SER A 76 33.25 26.27 -12.25
C SER A 76 32.53 26.41 -13.60
N GLU A 77 32.11 25.31 -14.24
CA GLU A 77 31.55 25.32 -15.60
C GLU A 77 30.03 25.55 -15.64
N THR A 78 29.30 25.34 -14.54
CA THR A 78 27.82 25.44 -14.50
C THR A 78 27.31 26.87 -14.22
N ARG A 79 28.19 27.82 -13.89
CA ARG A 79 27.80 29.20 -13.53
C ARG A 79 27.10 29.96 -14.67
N PRO A 80 27.55 29.90 -15.94
CA PRO A 80 26.84 30.55 -17.04
C PRO A 80 25.42 30.01 -17.24
N LEU A 81 25.24 28.68 -17.08
CA LEU A 81 23.93 28.02 -17.15
C LEU A 81 23.02 28.50 -16.01
N HIS A 82 23.53 28.53 -14.78
CA HIS A 82 22.81 29.07 -13.63
C HIS A 82 22.34 30.52 -13.88
N ASP A 83 23.24 31.40 -14.34
CA ASP A 83 22.92 32.81 -14.58
C ASP A 83 21.97 33.03 -15.77
N CYS A 84 21.96 32.11 -16.74
CA CYS A 84 21.00 32.10 -17.84
C CYS A 84 19.60 31.68 -17.34
N LEU A 85 19.51 30.55 -16.63
CA LEU A 85 18.25 30.08 -16.06
C LEU A 85 17.66 31.08 -15.09
N LYS A 86 18.49 31.73 -14.28
CA LYS A 86 18.04 32.79 -13.36
C LYS A 86 17.38 33.95 -14.11
N ARG A 87 18.00 34.46 -15.17
CA ARG A 87 17.43 35.55 -15.99
C ARG A 87 16.12 35.14 -16.67
N TRP A 88 16.03 33.89 -17.13
CA TRP A 88 14.81 33.35 -17.72
C TRP A 88 13.67 33.25 -16.68
N LEU A 89 13.98 32.78 -15.46
CA LEU A 89 13.01 32.68 -14.37
C LEU A 89 12.59 34.05 -13.82
N ASP A 90 13.50 35.03 -13.80
CA ASP A 90 13.21 36.42 -13.40
C ASP A 90 12.29 37.14 -14.42
N SER A 91 12.18 36.62 -15.64
CA SER A 91 11.19 37.10 -16.61
C SER A 91 9.80 36.62 -16.18
N GLY A 92 8.81 37.52 -16.12
CA GLY A 92 7.44 37.16 -15.76
C GLY A 92 6.84 36.17 -16.77
N VAL A 93 5.88 35.32 -16.33
CA VAL A 93 5.28 34.25 -17.15
C VAL A 93 4.80 34.74 -18.51
N GLU A 94 4.13 35.90 -18.57
CA GLU A 94 3.62 36.50 -19.82
C GLU A 94 4.72 37.06 -20.74
N SER A 95 5.91 37.32 -20.19
CA SER A 95 7.07 37.82 -20.94
C SER A 95 8.01 36.70 -21.38
N ARG A 96 7.84 35.48 -20.86
CA ARG A 96 8.60 34.32 -21.33
C ARG A 96 8.00 33.86 -22.66
N LEU A 97 8.86 33.74 -23.67
CA LEU A 97 8.46 33.15 -24.95
C LEU A 97 7.92 31.73 -24.76
N GLN A 98 8.49 30.97 -23.80
CA GLN A 98 8.06 29.62 -23.49
C GLN A 98 7.86 29.43 -21.97
N PRO A 99 6.73 28.86 -21.54
CA PRO A 99 6.39 28.69 -20.12
C PRO A 99 7.21 27.58 -19.45
N PHE A 100 7.71 26.60 -20.21
CA PHE A 100 8.57 25.50 -19.79
C PHE A 100 9.39 25.03 -21.01
N LEU A 101 10.47 24.28 -20.78
CA LEU A 101 11.42 23.88 -21.83
C LEU A 101 11.63 22.37 -21.85
N HIS A 102 11.80 21.81 -23.05
CA HIS A 102 12.28 20.46 -23.26
C HIS A 102 13.67 20.46 -23.92
N HIS A 103 14.64 19.81 -23.28
CA HIS A 103 15.97 19.57 -23.84
C HIS A 103 16.12 18.08 -24.17
N VAL A 104 16.49 17.75 -25.40
CA VAL A 104 16.62 16.36 -25.84
C VAL A 104 17.85 15.72 -25.21
N LEU A 105 17.74 14.43 -24.90
CA LEU A 105 18.84 13.61 -24.42
C LEU A 105 19.52 12.90 -25.58
N ASP A 106 20.83 12.68 -25.46
CA ASP A 106 21.63 12.11 -26.56
C ASP A 106 21.36 10.61 -26.77
N HIS A 107 20.82 9.91 -25.76
CA HIS A 107 20.51 8.48 -25.85
C HIS A 107 19.01 8.22 -25.79
N ASP A 108 18.60 7.16 -26.50
CA ASP A 108 17.27 6.61 -26.36
C ASP A 108 17.14 5.80 -25.07
N TYR A 109 16.18 6.22 -24.24
CA TYR A 109 15.82 5.53 -23.01
C TYR A 109 14.44 4.90 -23.16
N THR A 110 14.37 3.60 -22.90
CA THR A 110 13.08 2.92 -22.69
C THR A 110 12.40 3.48 -21.44
N GLU A 111 11.07 3.48 -21.39
CA GLU A 111 10.29 3.93 -20.23
C GLU A 111 10.73 3.28 -18.90
N ALA A 112 11.15 2.01 -18.93
CA ALA A 112 11.64 1.28 -17.76
C ALA A 112 12.99 1.78 -17.20
N ASN A 113 13.80 2.46 -18.02
CA ASN A 113 15.14 2.93 -17.67
C ASN A 113 15.22 4.47 -17.52
N MET A 114 14.10 5.17 -17.69
CA MET A 114 14.02 6.62 -17.48
C MET A 114 14.07 6.96 -15.98
N SER A 115 15.27 7.02 -15.43
CA SER A 115 15.53 7.50 -14.07
C SER A 115 16.93 8.08 -14.00
N LEU A 116 17.21 8.93 -13.01
CA LEU A 116 18.56 9.50 -12.82
C LEU A 116 19.64 8.41 -12.70
N LYS A 117 19.30 7.22 -12.20
CA LYS A 117 20.24 6.08 -12.11
C LYS A 117 20.44 5.35 -13.44
N GLY A 118 19.47 5.43 -14.34
CA GLY A 118 19.51 4.80 -15.66
C GLY A 118 20.16 5.65 -16.75
N LEU A 119 20.31 6.97 -16.52
CA LEU A 119 20.94 7.88 -17.48
C LEU A 119 22.42 7.56 -17.70
N LYS A 120 22.86 7.67 -18.95
CA LYS A 120 24.21 7.36 -19.40
C LYS A 120 25.02 8.63 -19.60
N THR A 121 26.33 8.51 -19.39
CA THR A 121 27.36 9.44 -19.87
C THR A 121 27.01 10.94 -19.69
N GLN A 122 26.82 11.67 -20.79
CA GLN A 122 26.60 13.12 -20.80
C GLN A 122 25.19 13.50 -20.30
N ASP A 123 24.18 12.68 -20.60
CA ASP A 123 22.80 12.91 -20.13
C ASP A 123 22.75 12.92 -18.60
N LEU A 124 23.46 11.99 -17.97
CA LEU A 124 23.60 11.94 -16.51
C LEU A 124 24.22 13.24 -15.98
N ALA A 125 25.31 13.71 -16.58
CA ALA A 125 26.00 14.94 -16.16
C ALA A 125 25.09 16.18 -16.32
N ARG A 126 24.36 16.30 -17.44
CA ARG A 126 23.43 17.40 -17.71
C ARG A 126 22.28 17.42 -16.70
N VAL A 127 21.62 16.28 -16.46
CA VAL A 127 20.51 16.18 -15.50
C VAL A 127 21.00 16.42 -14.07
N GLN A 128 22.18 15.94 -13.69
CA GLN A 128 22.76 16.21 -12.37
C GLN A 128 23.08 17.70 -12.17
N ALA A 129 23.61 18.38 -13.19
CA ALA A 129 23.86 19.81 -13.12
C ALA A 129 22.55 20.60 -12.95
N LEU A 130 21.52 20.30 -13.74
CA LEU A 130 20.21 20.94 -13.63
C LEU A 130 19.54 20.65 -12.28
N LYS A 131 19.62 19.41 -11.78
CA LYS A 131 19.15 19.05 -10.45
C LYS A 131 19.83 19.89 -9.36
N HIS A 132 21.15 20.07 -9.43
CA HIS A 132 21.85 20.92 -8.48
C HIS A 132 21.42 22.39 -8.58
N ILE A 133 21.23 22.91 -9.79
CA ILE A 133 20.76 24.29 -10.00
C ILE A 133 19.31 24.47 -9.51
N SER A 134 18.44 23.46 -9.62
CA SER A 134 17.08 23.50 -9.03
C SER A 134 17.10 23.58 -7.50
N GLU A 135 18.19 23.16 -6.85
CA GLU A 135 18.39 23.39 -5.42
C GLU A 135 18.69 24.88 -5.11
N GLU A 136 18.94 25.73 -6.11
CA GLU A 136 19.22 27.17 -5.98
C GLU A 136 18.15 28.08 -6.61
N LEU A 137 17.48 27.65 -7.68
CA LEU A 137 16.45 28.42 -8.41
C LEU A 137 15.04 27.77 -8.34
N PRO A 138 13.95 28.52 -8.59
CA PRO A 138 12.57 28.02 -8.43
C PRO A 138 12.03 27.30 -9.68
N PHE A 139 12.57 26.12 -9.98
CA PHE A 139 12.06 25.24 -11.04
C PHE A 139 12.21 23.76 -10.65
N GLU A 140 11.49 22.89 -11.35
CA GLU A 140 11.56 21.43 -11.21
C GLU A 140 12.10 20.79 -12.49
N VAL A 141 12.74 19.63 -12.34
CA VAL A 141 13.31 18.83 -13.43
C VAL A 141 12.63 17.47 -13.48
N PHE A 142 12.11 17.11 -14.65
CA PHE A 142 11.51 15.80 -14.93
C PHE A 142 12.19 15.16 -16.13
N LEU A 143 11.99 13.85 -16.30
CA LEU A 143 12.33 13.15 -17.54
C LEU A 143 11.03 12.89 -18.31
N SER A 144 11.05 13.15 -19.60
CA SER A 144 9.88 13.05 -20.49
C SER A 144 10.21 12.22 -21.72
N LEU A 145 9.33 11.28 -22.06
CA LEU A 145 9.31 10.63 -23.36
C LEU A 145 8.35 11.44 -24.24
N LEU A 146 8.90 12.16 -25.21
CA LEU A 146 8.14 12.96 -26.15
C LEU A 146 7.77 12.09 -27.35
N GLU A 147 6.55 12.27 -27.85
CA GLU A 147 6.02 11.58 -29.01
C GLU A 147 5.43 12.62 -29.98
N LYS A 148 5.88 12.58 -31.22
CA LYS A 148 5.31 13.31 -32.36
C LYS A 148 4.48 12.34 -33.17
N ARG A 149 3.18 12.61 -33.34
CA ARG A 149 2.27 11.88 -34.22
C ARG A 149 2.05 12.70 -35.49
N GLU A 150 2.20 12.06 -36.65
CA GLU A 150 1.83 12.62 -37.95
C GLU A 150 0.82 11.70 -38.63
N PHE A 151 -0.21 12.26 -39.24
CA PHE A 151 -1.24 11.52 -39.97
C PHE A 151 -1.47 12.14 -41.34
N GLY A 152 -1.60 11.29 -42.37
CA GLY A 152 -1.85 11.73 -43.73
C GLY A 152 -2.04 10.59 -44.74
N PRO A 153 -2.34 10.92 -46.01
CA PRO A 153 -2.41 9.97 -47.11
C PRO A 153 -1.02 9.44 -47.48
N CYS A 154 -0.98 8.19 -47.93
CA CYS A 154 0.23 7.54 -48.45
C CYS A 154 0.23 7.52 -49.97
N GLU A 155 1.43 7.50 -50.56
CA GLU A 155 1.60 7.33 -51.99
C GLU A 155 1.11 5.94 -52.42
N PHE A 156 0.20 5.90 -53.39
CA PHE A 156 -0.39 4.66 -53.92
C PHE A 156 0.03 4.48 -55.38
N ASP A 157 0.89 3.50 -55.65
CA ASP A 157 1.25 3.15 -57.01
C ASP A 157 0.17 2.24 -57.62
N TYR A 158 -0.44 2.67 -58.72
CA TYR A 158 -1.55 1.94 -59.38
C TYR A 158 -1.07 0.74 -60.21
N ASP A 159 0.25 0.57 -60.39
CA ASP A 159 0.84 -0.43 -61.29
C ASP A 159 1.13 -1.80 -60.64
N ASP A 160 0.89 -1.98 -59.33
CA ASP A 160 1.24 -3.20 -58.59
C ASP A 160 0.09 -4.24 -58.51
N TYR A 161 -0.40 -4.70 -59.67
CA TYR A 161 -1.42 -5.76 -59.76
C TYR A 161 -0.88 -7.13 -60.17
N ASN A 162 0.44 -7.33 -60.22
CA ASN A 162 0.98 -8.47 -60.99
C ASN A 162 2.03 -9.37 -60.34
N GLU A 163 2.44 -9.19 -59.09
CA GLU A 163 3.33 -10.16 -58.44
C GLU A 163 2.80 -10.56 -57.06
N GLU A 164 2.55 -11.87 -56.88
CA GLU A 164 2.37 -12.51 -55.58
C GLU A 164 3.72 -12.50 -54.83
N GLU A 165 4.23 -11.32 -54.48
CA GLU A 165 5.36 -11.18 -53.56
C GLU A 165 4.82 -10.85 -52.16
N GLU A 166 5.32 -11.57 -51.16
CA GLU A 166 5.04 -11.30 -49.75
C GLU A 166 5.53 -9.88 -49.45
N GLU A 167 4.61 -8.90 -49.35
CA GLU A 167 4.91 -7.51 -49.02
C GLU A 167 5.81 -7.46 -47.76
N GLU A 168 7.10 -7.16 -47.94
CA GLU A 168 7.94 -6.72 -46.84
C GLU A 168 7.30 -5.42 -46.30
N GLU A 169 6.90 -5.40 -45.03
CA GLU A 169 6.33 -4.24 -44.32
C GLU A 169 7.28 -3.03 -44.40
N SER A 170 7.26 -2.30 -45.52
CA SER A 170 8.08 -1.11 -45.75
C SER A 170 7.35 0.12 -45.23
N PHE A 171 8.06 1.02 -44.56
CA PHE A 171 7.52 2.24 -43.98
C PHE A 171 6.96 3.17 -45.08
N HIS A 172 5.66 3.47 -45.06
CA HIS A 172 4.99 4.21 -46.15
C HIS A 172 5.22 5.72 -46.01
N TYR A 173 5.61 6.39 -47.10
CA TYR A 173 5.82 7.84 -47.09
C TYR A 173 4.48 8.59 -47.15
N LEU A 174 4.31 9.61 -46.29
CA LEU A 174 3.14 10.50 -46.32
C LEU A 174 3.28 11.53 -47.44
N GLU A 175 2.38 11.53 -48.41
CA GLU A 175 2.36 12.54 -49.49
C GLU A 175 2.14 13.95 -48.93
N GLU A 176 1.24 14.06 -47.94
CA GLU A 176 0.90 15.29 -47.25
C GLU A 176 0.63 14.97 -45.77
N VAL A 177 1.09 15.81 -44.84
CA VAL A 177 0.78 15.66 -43.42
C VAL A 177 -0.47 16.49 -43.11
N PHE A 178 -1.58 15.81 -42.80
CA PHE A 178 -2.85 16.46 -42.46
C PHE A 178 -2.89 16.93 -41.01
N GLU A 179 -2.35 16.12 -40.09
CA GLU A 179 -2.34 16.43 -38.66
C GLU A 179 -0.99 16.13 -38.04
N THR A 180 -0.48 17.06 -37.22
CA THR A 180 0.71 16.86 -36.39
C THR A 180 0.37 17.15 -34.94
N ASP A 181 0.61 16.17 -34.07
CA ASP A 181 0.37 16.28 -32.63
C ASP A 181 1.63 15.96 -31.83
N TYR A 182 1.90 16.79 -30.82
CA TYR A 182 3.01 16.59 -29.89
C TYR A 182 2.47 16.23 -28.51
N THR A 183 2.95 15.11 -27.96
CA THR A 183 2.56 14.62 -26.64
C THR A 183 3.74 14.20 -25.80
N ILE A 184 3.68 14.47 -24.51
CA ILE A 184 4.51 13.82 -23.51
C ILE A 184 3.83 12.49 -23.22
N LYS A 185 4.26 11.43 -23.91
CA LYS A 185 3.73 10.07 -23.76
C LYS A 185 3.83 9.63 -22.30
N THR A 186 5.03 9.75 -21.72
CA THR A 186 5.29 9.41 -20.33
C THR A 186 6.17 10.47 -19.66
N LEU A 187 5.72 11.00 -18.52
CA LEU A 187 6.49 11.90 -17.67
C LEU A 187 6.83 11.20 -16.35
N VAL A 188 8.10 11.21 -15.98
CA VAL A 188 8.60 10.58 -14.74
C VAL A 188 9.41 11.55 -13.89
N ASP A 189 9.43 11.31 -12.58
CA ASP A 189 10.40 11.98 -11.70
C ASP A 189 11.82 11.44 -11.88
N LEU A 190 12.80 12.08 -11.24
CA LEU A 190 14.19 11.65 -11.30
C LEU A 190 14.45 10.28 -10.65
N ASP A 191 13.50 9.75 -9.86
CA ASP A 191 13.55 8.40 -9.29
C ASP A 191 12.88 7.36 -10.21
N GLY A 192 12.33 7.77 -11.36
CA GLY A 192 11.67 6.93 -12.36
C GLY A 192 10.21 6.60 -12.04
N GLN A 193 9.55 7.36 -11.16
CA GLN A 193 8.13 7.17 -10.87
C GLN A 193 7.26 7.94 -11.89
N PRO A 194 6.24 7.30 -12.48
CA PRO A 194 5.34 7.96 -13.43
C PRO A 194 4.49 9.02 -12.74
N LEU A 195 4.46 10.22 -13.33
CA LEU A 195 3.75 11.40 -12.82
C LEU A 195 2.51 11.73 -13.63
N ALA A 196 2.63 11.62 -14.95
CA ALA A 196 1.58 11.89 -15.92
C ALA A 196 1.88 11.18 -17.24
N THR A 197 0.86 11.01 -18.07
CA THR A 197 0.95 10.42 -19.41
C THR A 197 0.05 11.19 -20.35
N ASN A 198 0.41 11.22 -21.64
CA ASN A 198 -0.35 11.85 -22.72
C ASN A 198 -0.66 13.34 -22.45
N LEU A 199 0.34 14.12 -22.02
CA LEU A 199 0.19 15.57 -21.90
C LEU A 199 0.48 16.22 -23.24
N HIS A 200 -0.45 17.02 -23.78
CA HIS A 200 -0.19 17.74 -25.01
C HIS A 200 0.72 18.94 -24.76
N PHE A 201 1.63 19.21 -25.69
CA PHE A 201 2.48 20.39 -25.64
C PHE A 201 2.60 21.02 -27.04
N ASP A 202 3.12 22.24 -27.10
CA ASP A 202 3.42 22.90 -28.37
C ASP A 202 4.82 22.47 -28.85
N GLY A 203 4.96 22.11 -30.12
CA GLY A 203 6.25 21.75 -30.72
C GLY A 203 7.27 22.89 -30.62
N GLU A 204 6.79 24.15 -30.52
CA GLU A 204 7.65 25.30 -30.26
C GLU A 204 8.40 25.17 -28.91
N HIS A 205 7.90 24.42 -27.91
CA HIS A 205 8.56 24.27 -26.60
C HIS A 205 9.86 23.42 -26.60
N LEU A 206 10.26 22.90 -27.75
CA LEU A 206 11.52 22.17 -27.94
C LEU A 206 12.67 23.17 -28.10
N LEU A 207 13.78 22.94 -27.39
CA LEU A 207 14.98 23.77 -27.55
C LEU A 207 15.74 23.47 -28.85
N GLU A 208 15.50 22.30 -29.44
CA GLU A 208 16.20 21.79 -30.61
C GLU A 208 15.18 21.61 -31.73
N ASP A 209 15.31 22.45 -32.76
CA ASP A 209 14.56 22.31 -34.00
C ASP A 209 14.91 20.98 -34.68
N CYS A 210 13.95 20.38 -35.40
CA CYS A 210 14.17 19.17 -36.20
C CYS A 210 14.63 17.92 -35.43
N CYS A 211 14.43 17.85 -34.11
CA CYS A 211 14.88 16.70 -33.31
C CYS A 211 14.17 15.36 -33.61
N PHE A 212 13.13 15.37 -34.45
CA PHE A 212 12.41 14.18 -34.90
C PHE A 212 12.73 13.74 -36.34
N ASP A 213 13.52 14.51 -37.09
CA ASP A 213 13.64 14.35 -38.55
C ASP A 213 14.46 13.10 -38.96
N ASP A 214 15.41 12.66 -38.13
CA ASP A 214 16.30 11.52 -38.39
C ASP A 214 15.94 10.26 -37.58
N LEU A 215 14.71 10.16 -37.06
CA LEU A 215 14.28 9.04 -36.21
C LEU A 215 13.53 7.97 -36.99
N GLU A 216 13.79 6.70 -36.66
CA GLU A 216 12.95 5.59 -37.10
C GLU A 216 11.60 5.65 -36.38
N GLY A 217 10.51 5.80 -37.14
CA GLY A 217 9.15 5.89 -36.62
C GLY A 217 8.45 4.53 -36.53
N GLU A 218 7.43 4.44 -35.69
CA GLU A 218 6.41 3.38 -35.77
C GLU A 218 5.30 3.82 -36.73
N GLU A 219 4.71 2.88 -37.47
CA GLU A 219 3.63 3.15 -38.43
C GLU A 219 2.40 2.28 -38.15
N ASP A 220 1.22 2.85 -38.40
CA ASP A 220 -0.05 2.14 -38.54
C ASP A 220 -0.64 2.54 -39.89
N TYR A 221 -0.71 1.57 -40.80
CA TYR A 221 -1.11 1.75 -42.19
C TYR A 221 -2.54 1.23 -42.39
N GLU A 222 -3.42 2.11 -42.88
CA GLU A 222 -4.74 1.75 -43.36
C GLU A 222 -4.73 1.71 -44.89
N GLY A 223 -4.78 0.50 -45.44
CA GLY A 223 -4.90 0.28 -46.88
C GLY A 223 -6.23 0.76 -47.45
N TYR A 224 -6.40 0.60 -48.75
CA TYR A 224 -7.53 1.16 -49.50
C TYR A 224 -8.91 0.73 -48.98
N MET A 225 -9.68 1.66 -48.41
CA MET A 225 -11.02 1.43 -47.83
C MET A 225 -12.15 1.93 -48.77
N GLY A 226 -12.07 1.62 -50.06
CA GLY A 226 -13.12 1.94 -51.03
C GLY A 226 -13.08 3.40 -51.50
N ASN A 227 -13.84 4.31 -50.86
CA ASN A 227 -13.88 5.72 -51.30
C ASN A 227 -12.79 6.60 -50.68
N SER A 228 -12.03 6.05 -49.72
CA SER A 228 -10.88 6.71 -49.10
C SER A 228 -9.61 6.01 -49.59
N GLY A 229 -8.64 6.79 -50.06
CA GLY A 229 -7.30 6.30 -50.39
C GLY A 229 -6.54 5.80 -49.14
N PRO A 230 -5.36 5.19 -49.33
CA PRO A 230 -4.56 4.70 -48.21
C PRO A 230 -4.06 5.86 -47.35
N SER A 231 -3.93 5.61 -46.05
CA SER A 231 -3.40 6.58 -45.09
C SER A 231 -2.57 5.88 -44.04
N ALA A 232 -1.58 6.59 -43.50
CA ALA A 232 -0.78 6.09 -42.40
C ALA A 232 -0.73 7.11 -41.26
N THR A 233 -0.51 6.57 -40.06
CA THR A 233 -0.12 7.35 -38.91
C THR A 233 1.31 6.98 -38.54
N HIS A 234 2.19 7.97 -38.42
CA HIS A 234 3.57 7.82 -38.00
C HIS A 234 3.77 8.34 -36.57
N TRP A 235 4.53 7.61 -35.76
CA TRP A 235 4.92 8.02 -34.41
C TRP A 235 6.43 8.02 -34.24
N TYR A 236 6.97 9.18 -33.87
CA TYR A 236 8.39 9.37 -33.58
C TYR A 236 8.56 9.66 -32.08
N ARG A 237 9.56 9.06 -31.43
CA ARG A 237 9.75 9.17 -29.98
C ARG A 237 11.17 9.57 -29.61
N ILE A 238 11.28 10.48 -28.66
CA ILE A 238 12.58 10.94 -28.17
C ILE A 238 12.57 11.17 -26.66
N SER A 239 13.70 10.89 -26.02
CA SER A 239 13.90 11.13 -24.59
C SER A 239 14.36 12.56 -24.34
N ALA A 240 13.75 13.25 -23.38
CA ALA A 240 14.07 14.64 -23.07
C ALA A 240 14.01 14.94 -21.56
N ILE A 241 14.63 16.06 -21.17
CA ILE A 241 14.53 16.68 -19.86
C ILE A 241 13.47 17.78 -19.94
N ALA A 242 12.48 17.75 -19.05
CA ALA A 242 11.54 18.85 -18.89
C ALA A 242 12.02 19.78 -17.76
N ILE A 243 12.21 21.06 -18.07
CA ILE A 243 12.59 22.11 -17.12
C ILE A 243 11.37 23.01 -16.90
N VAL A 244 10.76 22.91 -15.72
CA VAL A 244 9.45 23.52 -15.45
C VAL A 244 9.56 24.53 -14.30
N PRO A 245 9.45 25.85 -14.58
CA PRO A 245 9.36 26.88 -13.55
C PRO A 245 8.22 26.63 -12.56
N HIS A 246 8.43 26.96 -11.28
CA HIS A 246 7.44 26.77 -10.22
C HIS A 246 6.11 27.48 -10.49
N ASP A 247 6.15 28.65 -11.13
CA ASP A 247 4.97 29.43 -11.50
C ASP A 247 4.20 28.84 -12.70
N SER A 248 4.86 28.05 -13.54
CA SER A 248 4.34 27.36 -14.73
C SER A 248 3.87 25.92 -14.48
N LEU A 249 4.14 25.32 -13.30
CA LEU A 249 3.79 23.91 -13.01
C LEU A 249 2.31 23.59 -13.27
N SER A 250 1.40 24.49 -12.87
CA SER A 250 -0.03 24.31 -13.09
C SER A 250 -0.36 24.26 -14.58
N ALA A 251 0.18 25.20 -15.36
CA ALA A 251 0.01 25.24 -16.82
C ALA A 251 0.60 23.99 -17.49
N PHE A 252 1.78 23.54 -17.05
CA PHE A 252 2.44 22.34 -17.58
C PHE A 252 1.59 21.08 -17.41
N PHE A 253 0.96 20.88 -16.25
CA PHE A 253 0.09 19.71 -16.01
C PHE A 253 -1.34 19.85 -16.55
N THR A 254 -1.72 21.05 -17.02
CA THR A 254 -3.08 21.34 -17.54
C THR A 254 -3.11 21.68 -19.03
N CYS A 255 -1.95 21.79 -19.69
CA CYS A 255 -1.89 22.13 -21.11
C CYS A 255 -2.56 21.04 -21.96
N GLY A 256 -3.74 21.38 -22.47
CA GLY A 256 -4.40 20.73 -23.59
C GLY A 256 -4.90 21.87 -24.47
N LYS A 257 -4.56 21.85 -25.76
CA LYS A 257 -4.90 22.93 -26.69
C LYS A 257 -6.39 23.29 -26.60
N GLY A 258 -6.64 24.60 -26.69
CA GLY A 258 -7.99 25.13 -26.84
C GLY A 258 -8.69 24.48 -28.02
N GLY A 259 -9.95 24.09 -27.77
CA GLY A 259 -10.99 23.84 -28.77
C GLY A 259 -10.62 22.93 -29.94
N HIS A 260 -11.14 21.69 -29.90
CA HIS A 260 -11.19 20.68 -30.98
C HIS A 260 -10.00 19.71 -31.02
N CYS A 261 -9.88 18.86 -30.00
CA CYS A 261 -9.81 17.41 -30.23
C CYS A 261 -10.30 16.67 -28.98
N GLY A 262 -10.96 15.52 -29.20
CA GLY A 262 -11.69 14.78 -28.18
C GLY A 262 -10.77 14.20 -27.09
N MET A 263 -11.23 14.29 -25.84
CA MET A 263 -10.72 13.57 -24.66
C MET A 263 -9.26 13.86 -24.25
N SER A 264 -9.03 15.01 -23.62
CA SER A 264 -7.89 15.18 -22.70
C SER A 264 -7.95 14.11 -21.60
N HIS A 265 -7.03 13.15 -21.62
CA HIS A 265 -6.76 12.29 -20.48
C HIS A 265 -6.10 13.17 -19.40
N LYS A 266 -6.85 13.50 -18.34
CA LYS A 266 -6.36 14.33 -17.23
C LYS A 266 -5.12 13.71 -16.60
N ALA A 267 -4.10 14.54 -16.34
CA ALA A 267 -3.00 14.18 -15.46
C ALA A 267 -3.57 13.69 -14.11
N GLY A 268 -3.29 12.44 -13.74
CA GLY A 268 -3.63 11.94 -12.41
C GLY A 268 -2.87 12.72 -11.33
N SER A 269 -3.35 12.76 -10.09
CA SER A 269 -2.73 13.53 -8.99
C SER A 269 -1.38 13.01 -8.48
N ALA A 270 -0.75 12.06 -9.17
CA ALA A 270 0.54 11.48 -8.80
C ALA A 270 1.66 12.54 -8.75
N HIS A 271 1.66 13.48 -9.71
CA HIS A 271 2.58 14.62 -9.75
C HIS A 271 2.52 15.48 -8.48
N ILE A 272 1.30 15.75 -7.96
CA ILE A 272 1.11 16.47 -6.68
C ILE A 272 1.73 15.68 -5.53
N GLY A 273 1.49 14.37 -5.47
CA GLY A 273 2.06 13.51 -4.43
C GLY A 273 3.59 13.50 -4.45
N THR A 274 4.21 13.52 -5.63
CA THR A 274 5.68 13.57 -5.78
C THR A 274 6.25 14.92 -5.34
N LEU A 275 5.67 16.02 -5.81
CA LEU A 275 6.07 17.37 -5.38
C LEU A 275 5.93 17.54 -3.85
N ALA A 276 4.86 17.00 -3.26
CA ALA A 276 4.67 16.99 -1.82
C ALA A 276 5.78 16.22 -1.08
N ARG A 277 6.19 15.03 -1.58
CA ARG A 277 7.34 14.30 -1.01
C ARG A 277 8.64 15.08 -1.13
N GLY A 278 8.85 15.81 -2.24
CA GLY A 278 9.97 16.74 -2.40
C GLY A 278 9.96 17.83 -1.32
N CYS A 279 8.79 18.40 -1.05
CA CYS A 279 8.61 19.43 -0.01
C CYS A 279 8.81 18.91 1.42
N LEU A 280 8.74 17.60 1.68
CA LEU A 280 9.02 17.02 3.01
C LEU A 280 10.51 16.84 3.31
N ARG A 281 11.40 17.06 2.32
CA ARG A 281 12.85 16.96 2.54
C ARG A 281 13.35 18.19 3.32
N PRO A 282 14.36 18.06 4.20
CA PRO A 282 14.91 19.20 4.95
C PRO A 282 15.46 20.33 4.07
N SER A 283 15.85 20.02 2.83
CA SER A 283 16.35 20.97 1.83
C SER A 283 15.24 21.65 1.02
N ALA A 284 13.97 21.37 1.31
CA ALA A 284 12.85 21.96 0.58
C ALA A 284 12.79 23.47 0.76
N LYS A 285 12.57 24.19 -0.35
CA LYS A 285 12.44 25.63 -0.33
C LYS A 285 11.01 26.08 -0.12
N GLN A 286 10.89 27.32 0.36
CA GLN A 286 9.62 28.02 0.45
C GLN A 286 8.90 28.12 -0.91
N SER A 287 9.65 28.38 -1.99
CA SER A 287 9.09 28.48 -3.34
C SER A 287 8.44 27.17 -3.80
N SER A 288 9.06 26.01 -3.50
CA SER A 288 8.50 24.69 -3.82
C SER A 288 7.18 24.44 -3.08
N ILE A 289 7.08 24.87 -1.82
CA ILE A 289 5.87 24.72 -1.00
C ILE A 289 4.75 25.60 -1.55
N GLU A 290 5.07 26.84 -1.95
CA GLU A 290 4.11 27.78 -2.54
C GLU A 290 3.62 27.30 -3.91
N ALA A 291 4.51 26.69 -4.70
CA ALA A 291 4.17 26.08 -5.98
C ALA A 291 3.22 24.88 -5.80
N LEU A 292 3.52 24.00 -4.82
CA LEU A 292 2.63 22.90 -4.45
C LEU A 292 1.26 23.40 -3.98
N GLU A 293 1.24 24.43 -3.12
CA GLU A 293 0.01 25.03 -2.60
C GLU A 293 -0.84 25.58 -3.75
N LYS A 294 -0.25 26.37 -4.66
CA LYS A 294 -0.92 26.89 -5.88
C LYS A 294 -1.48 25.76 -6.74
N LEU A 295 -0.66 24.75 -7.07
CA LEU A 295 -1.06 23.61 -7.87
C LEU A 295 -2.26 22.85 -7.27
N CYS A 296 -2.28 22.66 -5.95
CA CYS A 296 -3.40 22.04 -5.26
C CYS A 296 -4.68 22.90 -5.33
N TYR A 297 -4.57 24.22 -5.15
CA TYR A 297 -5.72 25.13 -5.26
C TYR A 297 -6.29 25.16 -6.68
N ASP A 298 -5.44 25.21 -7.69
CA ASP A 298 -5.85 25.18 -9.10
C ASP A 298 -6.57 23.86 -9.40
N THR A 299 -6.02 22.73 -8.91
CA THR A 299 -6.64 21.42 -9.03
C THR A 299 -8.02 21.39 -8.39
N TRP A 300 -8.18 21.90 -7.16
CA TRP A 300 -9.49 21.92 -6.48
C TRP A 300 -10.48 22.93 -7.04
N SER A 301 -10.01 23.88 -7.86
CA SER A 301 -10.87 24.88 -8.50
C SER A 301 -11.41 24.39 -9.85
N SER A 302 -10.80 23.35 -10.43
CA SER A 302 -11.28 22.68 -11.64
C SER A 302 -12.53 21.82 -11.35
N GLU A 303 -13.54 21.86 -12.23
CA GLU A 303 -14.83 21.16 -12.06
C GLU A 303 -14.68 19.63 -11.86
N PHE A 304 -13.58 19.07 -12.34
CA PHE A 304 -13.30 17.64 -12.26
C PHE A 304 -11.95 17.33 -11.62
N GLY A 305 -11.29 18.32 -11.02
CA GLY A 305 -9.99 18.12 -10.39
C GLY A 305 -10.15 17.44 -9.03
N SER A 306 -9.44 16.35 -8.82
CA SER A 306 -9.43 15.64 -7.54
C SER A 306 -8.03 15.14 -7.21
N ILE A 307 -7.70 15.16 -5.93
CA ILE A 307 -6.44 14.61 -5.42
C ILE A 307 -6.75 13.27 -4.78
N ASP A 308 -6.08 12.22 -5.26
CA ASP A 308 -6.19 10.87 -4.72
C ASP A 308 -5.74 10.79 -3.25
N GLY A 309 -6.24 9.79 -2.52
CA GLY A 309 -6.01 9.68 -1.08
C GLY A 309 -4.54 9.49 -0.67
N LYS A 310 -3.67 8.95 -1.54
CA LYS A 310 -2.23 8.79 -1.25
C LYS A 310 -1.53 10.15 -1.39
N SER A 311 -1.76 10.85 -2.49
CA SER A 311 -1.19 12.19 -2.73
C SER A 311 -1.70 13.21 -1.71
N LEU A 312 -2.98 13.13 -1.33
CA LEU A 312 -3.56 14.01 -0.32
C LEU A 312 -2.90 13.85 1.06
N GLN A 313 -2.47 12.63 1.43
CA GLN A 313 -1.75 12.41 2.69
C GLN A 313 -0.40 13.13 2.69
N GLU A 314 0.35 13.06 1.59
CA GLU A 314 1.61 13.79 1.47
C GLU A 314 1.38 15.31 1.52
N VAL A 315 0.34 15.82 0.88
CA VAL A 315 -0.05 17.24 0.95
C VAL A 315 -0.37 17.67 2.39
N LEU A 316 -1.11 16.86 3.14
CA LEU A 316 -1.41 17.14 4.55
C LEU A 316 -0.16 17.11 5.43
N LYS A 317 0.76 16.17 5.19
CA LYS A 317 2.06 16.14 5.87
C LYS A 317 2.86 17.42 5.61
N VAL A 318 2.94 17.88 4.35
CA VAL A 318 3.63 19.13 3.98
C VAL A 318 2.99 20.32 4.68
N ALA A 319 1.66 20.41 4.66
CA ALA A 319 0.94 21.50 5.30
C ALA A 319 1.18 21.54 6.82
N MET A 320 1.36 20.38 7.46
CA MET A 320 1.72 20.26 8.88
C MET A 320 3.18 20.62 9.14
N GLU A 321 4.12 20.01 8.42
CA GLU A 321 5.57 20.23 8.55
C GLU A 321 5.92 21.72 8.41
N HIS A 322 5.36 22.36 7.38
CA HIS A 322 5.63 23.76 7.03
C HIS A 322 4.62 24.75 7.63
N ARG A 323 3.77 24.31 8.55
CA ARG A 323 2.86 25.17 9.34
C ARG A 323 1.88 25.99 8.50
N ARG A 324 1.46 25.49 7.33
CA ARG A 324 0.52 26.13 6.39
C ARG A 324 -0.93 25.81 6.78
N SER A 325 -1.47 26.54 7.75
CA SER A 325 -2.75 26.17 8.37
C SER A 325 -4.01 26.34 7.50
N SER A 326 -4.07 27.38 6.67
CA SER A 326 -5.14 27.59 5.69
C SER A 326 -5.14 26.46 4.64
N PHE A 327 -3.95 26.13 4.15
CA PHE A 327 -3.72 25.06 3.19
C PHE A 327 -4.16 23.71 3.75
N PHE A 328 -3.76 23.39 5.00
CA PHE A 328 -4.21 22.18 5.68
C PHE A 328 -5.74 22.10 5.77
N HIS A 329 -6.40 23.20 6.16
CA HIS A 329 -7.86 23.22 6.29
C HIS A 329 -8.57 22.96 4.95
N LYS A 330 -8.09 23.60 3.88
CA LYS A 330 -8.63 23.38 2.54
C LYS A 330 -8.41 21.93 2.11
N ALA A 331 -7.18 21.43 2.17
CA ALA A 331 -6.82 20.05 1.80
C ALA A 331 -7.67 19.03 2.57
N ALA A 332 -7.81 19.22 3.88
CA ALA A 332 -8.57 18.34 4.74
C ALA A 332 -10.06 18.27 4.35
N GLY A 333 -10.62 19.37 3.84
CA GLY A 333 -12.02 19.47 3.42
C GLY A 333 -12.37 18.81 2.09
N GLN A 334 -11.39 18.48 1.23
CA GLN A 334 -11.65 18.03 -0.15
C GLN A 334 -12.10 16.57 -0.27
N GLN A 335 -11.61 15.69 0.62
CA GLN A 335 -11.92 14.26 0.59
C GLN A 335 -12.19 13.77 2.01
N PRO A 336 -13.45 13.90 2.50
CA PRO A 336 -13.83 13.37 3.80
C PRO A 336 -13.75 11.82 3.76
N GLY A 337 -12.77 11.22 4.45
CA GLY A 337 -12.77 9.77 4.74
C GLY A 337 -11.72 8.91 4.04
N ASN A 338 -10.73 9.50 3.36
CA ASN A 338 -9.71 8.75 2.61
C ASN A 338 -8.31 8.73 3.27
N LEU A 339 -8.19 9.22 4.51
CA LEU A 339 -6.94 9.16 5.26
C LEU A 339 -6.68 7.76 5.78
N ARG A 340 -5.53 7.21 5.40
CA ARG A 340 -5.04 5.91 5.87
C ARG A 340 -4.46 6.05 7.27
N THR A 341 -4.45 4.94 8.02
CA THR A 341 -3.85 4.81 9.36
C THR A 341 -2.39 5.26 9.42
N GLU A 342 -1.66 5.13 8.31
CA GLU A 342 -0.27 5.60 8.14
C GLU A 342 -0.12 7.10 8.40
N PHE A 343 -1.10 7.92 8.00
CA PHE A 343 -1.07 9.37 8.24
C PHE A 343 -1.16 9.70 9.72
N PHE A 344 -2.06 9.06 10.47
CA PHE A 344 -2.21 9.28 11.91
C PHE A 344 -1.00 8.77 12.70
N THR A 345 -0.44 7.64 12.27
CA THR A 345 0.80 7.11 12.82
C THR A 345 1.97 8.08 12.60
N TRP A 346 2.08 8.63 11.39
CA TRP A 346 3.07 9.66 11.08
C TRP A 346 2.85 10.93 11.90
N ALA A 347 1.62 11.46 11.95
CA ALA A 347 1.28 12.68 12.69
C ALA A 347 1.60 12.53 14.19
N ARG A 348 1.32 11.35 14.77
CA ARG A 348 1.72 11.01 16.14
C ARG A 348 3.23 11.05 16.34
N ASN A 349 4.00 10.48 15.41
CA ASN A 349 5.46 10.47 15.50
C ASN A 349 6.03 11.88 15.33
N TRP A 350 5.54 12.63 14.35
CA TRP A 350 5.90 14.03 14.10
C TRP A 350 5.70 14.90 15.35
N LEU A 351 4.55 14.74 16.02
CA LEU A 351 4.25 15.44 17.28
C LEU A 351 5.16 15.03 18.44
N ARG A 352 5.59 13.77 18.49
CA ARG A 352 6.56 13.28 19.51
C ARG A 352 7.96 13.82 19.29
N THR A 353 8.37 14.05 18.04
CA THR A 353 9.69 14.56 17.69
C THR A 353 9.77 16.08 17.68
N GLY A 354 8.65 16.77 17.43
CA GLY A 354 8.56 18.23 17.29
C GLY A 354 8.46 18.98 18.62
N ASN A 355 9.42 18.81 19.51
CA ASN A 355 9.43 19.32 20.90
C ASN A 355 9.59 20.85 21.05
N ASP A 356 9.32 21.64 20.00
CA ASP A 356 9.45 23.11 20.01
C ASP A 356 8.13 23.79 20.39
N ALA A 357 8.20 24.74 21.32
CA ALA A 357 7.07 25.56 21.77
C ALA A 357 6.36 26.31 20.61
N SER A 358 7.04 26.52 19.48
CA SER A 358 6.48 27.15 18.28
C SER A 358 5.57 26.23 17.43
N ALA A 359 5.67 24.90 17.58
CA ALA A 359 4.78 23.93 16.94
C ALA A 359 3.38 23.91 17.57
N LYS A 360 3.28 24.21 18.87
CA LYS A 360 2.02 24.23 19.64
C LYS A 360 1.07 25.34 19.19
N GLY A 361 1.59 26.55 18.94
CA GLY A 361 0.76 27.73 18.59
C GLY A 361 0.08 27.69 17.22
N SER A 362 0.64 26.99 16.22
CA SER A 362 0.04 26.89 14.86
C SER A 362 -1.00 25.75 14.75
N PHE A 363 -0.96 24.79 15.68
CA PHE A 363 -1.88 23.65 15.72
C PHE A 363 -3.34 24.06 16.01
N GLY A 364 -3.55 25.27 16.54
CA GLY A 364 -4.88 25.87 16.75
C GLY A 364 -5.72 26.05 15.49
N SER A 365 -5.11 26.21 14.31
CA SER A 365 -5.82 26.30 13.02
C SER A 365 -6.03 24.93 12.35
N VAL A 366 -5.10 24.00 12.58
CA VAL A 366 -5.20 22.57 12.26
C VAL A 366 -6.41 21.92 12.98
N LYS A 367 -6.78 22.44 14.17
CA LYS A 367 -8.01 22.16 14.95
C LYS A 367 -9.30 22.13 14.12
N ARG A 368 -9.48 23.09 13.19
CA ARG A 368 -10.71 23.19 12.38
C ARG A 368 -10.73 22.18 11.23
N GLY A 369 -9.56 21.87 10.63
CA GLY A 369 -9.43 20.89 9.56
C GLY A 369 -9.71 19.47 10.03
N PHE A 370 -9.15 19.09 11.19
CA PHE A 370 -9.43 17.80 11.80
C PHE A 370 -10.92 17.63 12.14
N HIS A 371 -11.61 18.67 12.64
CA HIS A 371 -13.04 18.60 12.93
C HIS A 371 -13.91 18.25 11.70
N THR A 372 -13.58 18.79 10.52
CA THR A 372 -14.27 18.47 9.25
C THR A 372 -13.96 17.05 8.80
N GLN A 373 -12.72 16.58 8.96
CA GLN A 373 -12.35 15.21 8.59
C GLN A 373 -12.89 14.15 9.54
N PHE A 374 -12.97 14.40 10.85
CA PHE A 374 -13.56 13.48 11.83
C PHE A 374 -15.01 13.09 11.51
N LYS A 375 -15.74 13.90 10.74
CA LYS A 375 -17.08 13.54 10.23
C LYS A 375 -17.09 12.43 9.18
N ALA A 376 -15.94 12.00 8.67
CA ALA A 376 -15.85 11.05 7.55
C ALA A 376 -14.80 9.94 7.68
N ILE A 377 -13.93 9.97 8.69
CA ILE A 377 -12.89 8.93 8.88
C ILE A 377 -13.55 7.58 9.21
N ARG A 378 -13.04 6.52 8.58
CA ARG A 378 -13.38 5.12 8.86
C ARG A 378 -12.53 4.63 10.04
N ILE A 379 -12.85 5.14 11.23
CA ILE A 379 -12.13 4.90 12.49
C ILE A 379 -12.53 3.53 13.06
N ILE A 380 -11.61 2.57 13.14
CA ILE A 380 -11.92 1.22 13.64
C ILE A 380 -10.86 0.57 14.54
N ASP A 381 -9.63 1.10 14.65
CA ASP A 381 -8.57 0.43 15.42
C ASP A 381 -8.29 1.07 16.79
N LYS A 382 -7.53 0.34 17.63
CA LYS A 382 -7.18 0.75 19.00
C LYS A 382 -6.26 1.96 19.00
N GLU A 383 -5.27 1.96 18.10
CA GLU A 383 -4.26 2.99 17.96
C GLU A 383 -4.84 4.34 17.56
N ASP A 384 -5.91 4.35 16.75
CA ASP A 384 -6.69 5.53 16.38
C ASP A 384 -7.31 6.17 17.64
N GLY A 385 -7.86 5.34 18.54
CA GLY A 385 -8.45 5.80 19.80
C GLY A 385 -7.41 6.46 20.70
N GLU A 386 -6.24 5.82 20.84
CA GLU A 386 -5.12 6.34 21.61
C GLU A 386 -4.58 7.64 21.01
N ALA A 387 -4.40 7.70 19.69
CA ALA A 387 -3.87 8.85 18.98
C ALA A 387 -4.77 10.09 19.16
N ILE A 388 -6.09 9.93 19.09
CA ILE A 388 -7.02 11.06 19.29
C ILE A 388 -6.87 11.64 20.69
N VAL A 389 -6.68 10.82 21.72
CA VAL A 389 -6.44 11.36 23.07
C VAL A 389 -5.08 12.05 23.15
N ASP A 390 -4.04 11.46 22.57
CA ASP A 390 -2.69 12.05 22.59
C ASP A 390 -2.64 13.41 21.91
N LEU A 391 -3.48 13.65 20.90
CA LEU A 391 -3.63 14.96 20.29
C LEU A 391 -4.08 16.03 21.30
N ALA A 392 -4.88 15.68 22.31
CA ALA A 392 -5.43 16.62 23.28
C ALA A 392 -4.34 17.39 24.05
N SER A 393 -3.20 16.75 24.36
CA SER A 393 -2.10 17.38 25.10
C SER A 393 -1.34 18.45 24.31
N PHE A 394 -1.59 18.55 23.00
CA PHE A 394 -0.94 19.53 22.12
C PHE A 394 -1.78 20.80 21.89
N PHE A 395 -2.98 20.90 22.49
CA PHE A 395 -3.82 22.09 22.41
C PHE A 395 -3.57 23.03 23.60
N ASP A 396 -3.60 24.34 23.36
CA ASP A 396 -3.50 25.37 24.42
C ASP A 396 -4.62 25.23 25.48
N ASP A 397 -5.80 24.75 25.06
CA ASP A 397 -6.90 24.35 25.93
C ASP A 397 -7.34 22.91 25.61
N PRO A 398 -6.78 21.90 26.30
CA PRO A 398 -7.15 20.51 26.12
C PRO A 398 -8.63 20.23 26.41
N SER A 399 -9.25 20.95 27.35
CA SER A 399 -10.65 20.75 27.74
C SER A 399 -11.62 21.07 26.60
N SER A 400 -11.35 22.09 25.80
CA SER A 400 -12.14 22.39 24.60
C SER A 400 -12.03 21.32 23.52
N TYR A 401 -10.86 20.70 23.34
CA TYR A 401 -10.65 19.61 22.39
C TYR A 401 -11.40 18.34 22.81
N LEU A 402 -11.30 17.99 24.10
CA LEU A 402 -11.98 16.85 24.70
C LEU A 402 -13.50 16.94 24.62
N LYS A 403 -14.10 18.14 24.51
CA LYS A 403 -15.55 18.31 24.25
C LYS A 403 -15.97 17.96 22.81
N VAL A 404 -15.04 17.93 21.85
CA VAL A 404 -15.30 17.72 20.41
C VAL A 404 -14.98 16.30 19.94
N ALA A 405 -13.86 15.72 20.40
CA ALA A 405 -13.47 14.33 20.19
C ALA A 405 -14.58 13.26 20.40
N PRO A 406 -15.51 13.40 21.37
CA PRO A 406 -16.51 12.38 21.69
C PRO A 406 -17.76 12.49 20.81
N ARG A 407 -17.88 13.57 20.00
CA ARG A 407 -19.05 13.80 19.14
C ARG A 407 -19.07 12.90 17.89
N VAL A 408 -18.12 11.98 17.74
CA VAL A 408 -18.13 10.87 16.75
C VAL A 408 -19.10 9.75 17.19
N ARG A 409 -20.27 10.12 17.75
CA ARG A 409 -21.17 9.26 18.55
C ARG A 409 -21.90 8.14 17.79
N VAL A 410 -22.00 8.22 16.47
CA VAL A 410 -22.86 7.30 15.69
C VAL A 410 -22.07 6.23 14.93
N ARG A 411 -20.78 6.47 14.64
CA ARG A 411 -19.99 5.58 13.77
C ARG A 411 -19.01 4.67 14.50
N THR A 412 -18.65 4.97 15.75
CA THR A 412 -17.69 4.18 16.54
C THR A 412 -18.35 3.17 17.50
N ALA A 413 -19.69 3.14 17.59
CA ALA A 413 -20.43 2.18 18.43
C ALA A 413 -20.17 0.72 18.03
N LYS A 414 -19.80 0.47 16.77
CA LYS A 414 -19.42 -0.86 16.25
C LYS A 414 -17.91 -1.12 16.32
N SER A 415 -17.13 -0.22 16.91
CA SER A 415 -15.67 -0.27 16.96
C SER A 415 -15.15 -0.37 18.40
N PRO A 416 -15.33 -1.51 19.11
CA PRO A 416 -14.92 -1.64 20.49
C PRO A 416 -13.41 -1.44 20.72
N ALA A 417 -12.54 -1.82 19.77
CA ALA A 417 -11.09 -1.60 19.90
C ALA A 417 -10.76 -0.12 20.01
N PHE A 418 -11.34 0.70 19.14
CA PHE A 418 -11.21 2.16 19.18
C PHE A 418 -11.68 2.75 20.50
N VAL A 419 -12.89 2.40 20.95
CA VAL A 419 -13.46 3.00 22.16
C VAL A 419 -12.65 2.63 23.40
N LEU A 420 -12.18 1.38 23.49
CA LEU A 420 -11.33 0.94 24.60
C LEU A 420 -9.95 1.61 24.54
N GLY A 421 -9.34 1.74 23.37
CA GLY A 421 -8.09 2.48 23.18
C GLY A 421 -8.21 3.93 23.63
N PHE A 422 -9.27 4.62 23.19
CA PHE A 422 -9.57 6.00 23.60
C PHE A 422 -9.75 6.11 25.12
N LEU A 423 -10.63 5.32 25.72
CA LEU A 423 -10.94 5.42 27.15
C LEU A 423 -9.72 5.12 28.02
N ASN A 424 -8.98 4.05 27.72
CA ASN A 424 -7.78 3.70 28.47
C ASN A 424 -6.71 4.77 28.36
N ARG A 425 -6.48 5.31 27.15
CA ARG A 425 -5.50 6.37 26.94
C ARG A 425 -5.89 7.68 27.63
N LEU A 426 -7.17 8.02 27.61
CA LEU A 426 -7.69 9.20 28.31
C LEU A 426 -7.37 9.10 29.80
N HIS A 427 -7.63 7.94 30.40
CA HIS A 427 -7.29 7.67 31.79
C HIS A 427 -5.79 7.79 32.07
N GLU A 428 -4.94 7.17 31.25
CA GLU A 428 -3.49 7.26 31.39
C GLU A 428 -3.00 8.71 31.39
N GLN A 429 -3.50 9.53 30.46
CA GLN A 429 -3.05 10.90 30.28
C GLN A 429 -3.50 11.82 31.41
N TRP A 430 -4.74 11.72 31.91
CA TRP A 430 -5.15 12.53 33.06
C TRP A 430 -4.50 12.04 34.36
N ALA A 431 -4.31 10.72 34.53
CA ALA A 431 -3.68 10.18 35.73
C ALA A 431 -2.19 10.56 35.79
N GLY A 432 -1.53 10.71 34.64
CA GLY A 432 -0.18 11.25 34.50
C GLY A 432 -0.10 12.78 34.61
N GLY A 433 -1.22 13.50 34.79
CA GLY A 433 -1.26 14.95 34.89
C GLY A 433 -1.13 15.72 33.57
N ALA A 434 -1.14 15.03 32.43
CA ALA A 434 -1.01 15.65 31.10
C ALA A 434 -2.33 16.26 30.61
N LEU A 435 -3.48 15.82 31.13
CA LEU A 435 -4.81 16.36 30.81
C LEU A 435 -5.56 16.83 32.06
N PRO A 436 -6.44 17.84 31.95
CA PRO A 436 -7.23 18.34 33.08
C PRO A 436 -8.16 17.26 33.65
N LEU A 437 -8.05 17.00 34.97
CA LEU A 437 -8.77 15.92 35.65
C LEU A 437 -10.29 16.01 35.46
N GLU A 438 -10.89 17.16 35.80
CA GLU A 438 -12.35 17.34 35.84
C GLU A 438 -12.99 17.15 34.45
N SER A 439 -12.46 17.83 33.42
CA SER A 439 -12.98 17.71 32.05
C SER A 439 -12.74 16.32 31.45
N SER A 440 -11.64 15.65 31.82
CA SER A 440 -11.34 14.31 31.31
C SER A 440 -12.21 13.24 31.98
N MET A 441 -12.48 13.37 33.29
CA MET A 441 -13.38 12.49 34.02
C MET A 441 -14.85 12.63 33.56
N GLU A 442 -15.31 13.86 33.34
CA GLU A 442 -16.65 14.14 32.78
C GLU A 442 -16.79 13.47 31.42
N LEU A 443 -15.81 13.67 30.54
CA LEU A 443 -15.76 13.03 29.24
C LEU A 443 -15.80 11.49 29.32
N TYR A 444 -14.92 10.91 30.11
CA TYR A 444 -14.85 9.45 30.24
C TYR A 444 -16.20 8.88 30.69
N SER A 445 -16.81 9.51 31.68
CA SER A 445 -18.13 9.11 32.22
C SER A 445 -19.22 9.19 31.15
N ASP A 446 -19.26 10.28 30.39
CA ASP A 446 -20.23 10.47 29.30
C ASP A 446 -20.05 9.47 28.15
N MET A 447 -18.81 9.14 27.80
CA MET A 447 -18.53 8.13 26.80
C MET A 447 -18.95 6.74 27.26
N VAL A 448 -18.63 6.34 28.51
CA VAL A 448 -19.09 5.05 29.05
C VAL A 448 -20.61 4.98 29.08
N ARG A 449 -21.30 6.04 29.54
CA ARG A 449 -22.77 6.10 29.60
C ARG A 449 -23.43 5.98 28.22
N SER A 450 -22.83 6.58 27.18
CA SER A 450 -23.38 6.57 25.81
C SER A 450 -23.02 5.31 25.00
N TRP A 451 -21.84 4.74 25.25
CA TRP A 451 -21.35 3.55 24.55
C TRP A 451 -21.99 2.26 25.06
N THR A 452 -22.08 2.10 26.39
CA THR A 452 -22.59 0.87 27.01
C THR A 452 -23.98 0.44 26.51
N PRO A 453 -24.96 1.34 26.27
CA PRO A 453 -26.27 0.96 25.74
C PRO A 453 -26.26 0.53 24.27
N SER A 454 -25.34 1.10 23.49
CA SER A 454 -25.28 0.94 22.04
C SER A 454 -24.32 -0.16 21.59
N MET A 455 -23.49 -0.68 22.51
CA MET A 455 -22.50 -1.71 22.24
C MET A 455 -23.14 -3.09 22.01
N ASP A 456 -22.82 -3.69 20.86
CA ASP A 456 -23.05 -5.10 20.60
C ASP A 456 -21.89 -5.94 21.16
N PHE A 457 -22.13 -6.62 22.28
CA PHE A 457 -21.14 -7.46 22.94
C PHE A 457 -20.62 -8.61 22.06
N ALA A 458 -21.32 -8.97 20.96
CA ALA A 458 -20.81 -9.93 19.99
C ALA A 458 -19.62 -9.39 19.15
N LEU A 459 -19.38 -8.08 19.17
CA LEU A 459 -18.23 -7.44 18.51
C LEU A 459 -16.98 -7.42 19.40
N LEU A 460 -17.09 -7.76 20.70
CA LEU A 460 -15.93 -7.94 21.59
C LEU A 460 -15.25 -9.26 21.28
N ARG A 461 -14.46 -9.27 20.20
CA ARG A 461 -13.76 -10.46 19.71
C ARG A 461 -12.26 -10.28 19.79
N SER A 462 -11.58 -11.33 20.21
CA SER A 462 -10.12 -11.40 20.28
C SER A 462 -9.54 -11.89 18.95
N VAL A 463 -8.30 -11.52 18.65
CA VAL A 463 -7.57 -12.05 17.48
C VAL A 463 -7.50 -13.58 17.51
N ALA A 464 -7.29 -14.15 18.70
CA ALA A 464 -7.27 -15.59 18.90
C ALA A 464 -8.66 -16.22 18.63
N GLY A 465 -9.73 -15.64 19.16
CA GLY A 465 -11.09 -16.12 18.94
C GLY A 465 -11.54 -16.05 17.48
N LEU A 466 -11.18 -14.97 16.76
CA LEU A 466 -11.38 -14.83 15.32
C LEU A 466 -10.70 -15.97 14.53
N ARG A 467 -9.42 -16.24 14.82
CA ARG A 467 -8.65 -17.30 14.15
C ARG A 467 -9.20 -18.71 14.42
N ILE A 468 -9.65 -18.97 15.65
CA ILE A 468 -10.24 -20.27 16.01
C ILE A 468 -11.59 -20.46 15.31
N SER A 469 -12.39 -19.40 15.21
CA SER A 469 -13.69 -19.40 14.53
C SER A 469 -13.54 -19.69 13.03
N THR A 470 -12.57 -19.07 12.36
CA THR A 470 -12.32 -19.30 10.92
C THR A 470 -11.76 -20.69 10.65
N ALA A 471 -10.83 -21.18 11.48
CA ALA A 471 -10.32 -22.56 11.38
C ALA A 471 -11.45 -23.59 11.53
N SER A 472 -12.40 -23.34 12.45
CA SER A 472 -13.57 -24.20 12.65
C SER A 472 -14.52 -24.19 11.45
N LYS A 473 -14.70 -23.03 10.78
CA LYS A 473 -15.52 -22.93 9.56
C LYS A 473 -14.86 -23.64 8.37
N LYS A 474 -13.54 -23.51 8.21
CA LYS A 474 -12.75 -24.23 7.19
C LYS A 474 -12.90 -25.74 7.34
N ALA A 475 -12.79 -26.25 8.57
CA ALA A 475 -12.93 -27.67 8.86
C ALA A 475 -14.35 -28.22 8.58
N ARG A 476 -15.40 -27.40 8.75
CA ARG A 476 -16.81 -27.86 8.57
C ARG A 476 -17.34 -27.67 7.16
N PHE A 477 -16.94 -26.61 6.46
CA PHE A 477 -17.54 -26.20 5.19
C PHE A 477 -16.54 -26.12 4.03
N GLY A 478 -15.25 -26.40 4.25
CA GLY A 478 -14.21 -26.26 3.23
C GLY A 478 -13.96 -24.81 2.77
N LEU A 479 -14.55 -23.83 3.44
CA LEU A 479 -14.43 -22.41 3.10
C LEU A 479 -13.17 -21.81 3.73
N ASP A 480 -12.22 -21.38 2.89
CA ASP A 480 -11.01 -20.69 3.34
C ASP A 480 -11.25 -19.19 3.52
N GLN A 481 -11.97 -18.83 4.59
CA GLN A 481 -12.20 -17.43 4.95
C GLN A 481 -11.30 -17.04 6.12
N SER A 482 -10.16 -16.42 5.82
CA SER A 482 -9.36 -15.74 6.83
C SER A 482 -10.13 -14.55 7.42
N PRO A 483 -9.88 -14.17 8.69
CA PRO A 483 -10.49 -12.96 9.27
C PRO A 483 -10.17 -11.76 8.39
N THR A 484 -11.15 -10.89 8.17
CA THR A 484 -10.92 -9.66 7.38
C THR A 484 -9.96 -8.74 8.13
N GLN A 485 -9.24 -7.89 7.40
CA GLN A 485 -8.35 -6.91 8.02
C GLN A 485 -9.11 -5.96 8.96
N ASP A 486 -10.36 -5.62 8.64
CA ASP A 486 -11.23 -4.81 9.49
C ASP A 486 -11.60 -5.54 10.80
N GLU A 487 -11.87 -6.85 10.75
CA GLU A 487 -12.13 -7.65 11.95
C GLU A 487 -10.90 -7.76 12.85
N LEU A 488 -9.70 -7.84 12.27
CA LEU A 488 -8.45 -7.87 13.02
C LEU A 488 -8.13 -6.52 13.67
N ARG A 489 -8.35 -5.42 12.94
CA ARG A 489 -8.17 -4.05 13.45
C ARG A 489 -9.13 -3.71 14.58
N ASN A 490 -10.36 -4.23 14.50
CA ASN A 490 -11.38 -4.04 15.52
C ASN A 490 -11.32 -5.08 16.66
N ALA A 491 -10.30 -5.94 16.68
CA ALA A 491 -10.16 -6.97 17.70
C ALA A 491 -9.70 -6.36 19.04
N VAL A 492 -10.22 -6.91 20.14
CA VAL A 492 -9.97 -6.44 21.50
C VAL A 492 -9.03 -7.39 22.24
N SER A 493 -8.13 -6.84 23.05
CA SER A 493 -7.27 -7.62 23.95
C SER A 493 -7.89 -7.76 25.35
N HIS A 494 -7.62 -8.88 26.02
CA HIS A 494 -8.03 -9.07 27.42
C HIS A 494 -7.38 -8.00 28.32
N SER A 495 -6.13 -7.61 28.06
CA SER A 495 -5.44 -6.54 28.80
C SER A 495 -6.12 -5.19 28.65
N GLY A 496 -6.59 -4.85 27.44
CA GLY A 496 -7.34 -3.62 27.19
C GLY A 496 -8.67 -3.58 27.95
N LEU A 497 -9.40 -4.71 28.00
CA LEU A 497 -10.60 -4.83 28.83
C LEU A 497 -10.28 -4.77 30.33
N THR A 498 -9.27 -5.47 30.79
CA THR A 498 -8.82 -5.45 32.19
C THR A 498 -8.48 -4.02 32.63
N GLN A 499 -7.75 -3.26 31.79
CA GLN A 499 -7.43 -1.86 32.05
C GLN A 499 -8.70 -1.01 32.14
N PHE A 500 -9.65 -1.20 31.21
CA PHE A 500 -10.92 -0.48 31.21
C PHE A 500 -11.73 -0.72 32.49
N PHE A 501 -11.82 -1.98 32.93
CA PHE A 501 -12.48 -2.33 34.20
C PHE A 501 -11.73 -1.77 35.42
N SER A 502 -10.39 -1.78 35.40
CA SER A 502 -9.57 -1.14 36.45
C SER A 502 -9.88 0.35 36.55
N ASN A 503 -9.95 1.04 35.40
CA ASN A 503 -10.26 2.46 35.30
C ASN A 503 -11.68 2.76 35.82
N ILE A 504 -12.67 1.95 35.43
CA ILE A 504 -14.04 2.06 35.98
C ILE A 504 -14.06 1.89 37.49
N ILE A 505 -13.33 0.91 38.04
CA ILE A 505 -13.29 0.66 39.49
C ILE A 505 -12.65 1.84 40.22
N LYS A 506 -11.50 2.33 39.74
CA LYS A 506 -10.80 3.50 40.30
C LYS A 506 -11.70 4.74 40.32
N MET A 507 -12.45 4.97 39.25
CA MET A 507 -13.43 6.06 39.18
C MET A 507 -14.66 5.79 40.07
N SER A 508 -15.10 4.53 40.18
CA SER A 508 -16.29 4.16 40.96
C SER A 508 -16.11 4.34 42.47
N LEU A 509 -14.86 4.42 42.95
CA LEU A 509 -14.54 4.83 44.34
C LEU A 509 -14.97 6.27 44.64
N THR A 510 -15.28 7.07 43.61
CA THR A 510 -15.80 8.45 43.73
C THR A 510 -17.30 8.57 43.41
N SER A 511 -17.86 7.70 42.55
CA SER A 511 -19.33 7.49 42.41
C SER A 511 -19.65 6.07 41.89
N ASP A 512 -20.46 5.26 42.58
CA ASP A 512 -20.76 3.84 42.24
C ASP A 512 -21.61 3.67 40.94
N GLU A 513 -21.58 4.64 40.02
CA GLU A 513 -22.48 4.75 38.87
C GLU A 513 -21.98 3.99 37.61
N LEU A 514 -20.69 4.05 37.30
CA LEU A 514 -20.19 3.54 36.00
C LEU A 514 -20.17 2.02 35.92
N SER A 515 -19.72 1.35 36.97
CA SER A 515 -19.80 -0.12 37.06
C SER A 515 -21.24 -0.61 37.14
N ALA A 516 -22.17 0.20 37.67
CA ALA A 516 -23.61 -0.09 37.67
C ALA A 516 -24.23 0.02 36.27
N ALA A 517 -23.67 0.86 35.40
CA ALA A 517 -24.12 0.97 34.01
C ALA A 517 -23.62 -0.19 33.13
N PHE A 518 -22.37 -0.64 33.32
CA PHE A 518 -21.72 -1.61 32.43
C PHE A 518 -22.00 -3.07 32.78
N ILE A 519 -21.79 -3.47 34.03
CA ILE A 519 -21.82 -4.90 34.43
C ILE A 519 -23.18 -5.56 34.18
N PRO A 520 -24.33 -4.95 34.55
CA PRO A 520 -25.64 -5.57 34.30
C PRO A 520 -25.92 -5.84 32.82
N ARG A 521 -25.43 -4.99 31.91
CA ARG A 521 -25.60 -5.20 30.46
C ARG A 521 -24.76 -6.35 29.94
N LEU A 522 -23.52 -6.47 30.41
CA LEU A 522 -22.66 -7.61 30.11
C LEU A 522 -23.31 -8.91 30.61
N VAL A 523 -23.79 -8.93 31.86
CA VAL A 523 -24.49 -10.08 32.46
C VAL A 523 -25.71 -10.48 31.62
N ALA A 524 -26.54 -9.52 31.21
CA ALA A 524 -27.73 -9.78 30.38
C ALA A 524 -27.40 -10.39 29.00
N ARG A 525 -26.19 -10.16 28.48
CA ARG A 525 -25.75 -10.61 27.15
C ARG A 525 -24.75 -11.77 27.21
N ALA A 526 -24.30 -12.19 28.39
CA ALA A 526 -23.28 -13.21 28.59
C ALA A 526 -23.61 -14.53 27.87
N GLY A 527 -24.88 -14.93 27.81
CA GLY A 527 -25.32 -16.14 27.11
C GLY A 527 -25.13 -16.11 25.59
N LEU A 528 -24.96 -14.93 24.99
CA LEU A 528 -24.72 -14.75 23.54
C LEU A 528 -23.22 -14.83 23.17
N LEU A 529 -22.33 -14.83 24.16
CA LEU A 529 -20.89 -14.91 23.92
C LEU A 529 -20.52 -16.31 23.42
N THR A 530 -19.67 -16.37 22.39
CA THR A 530 -19.21 -17.66 21.86
C THR A 530 -18.23 -18.33 22.82
N GLY A 531 -18.18 -19.66 22.79
CA GLY A 531 -17.22 -20.41 23.63
C GLY A 531 -15.76 -20.01 23.39
N THR A 532 -15.42 -19.62 22.16
CA THR A 532 -14.06 -19.18 21.81
C THR A 532 -13.70 -17.84 22.46
N GLU A 533 -14.62 -16.88 22.50
CA GLU A 533 -14.34 -15.59 23.14
C GLU A 533 -14.41 -15.69 24.66
N LEU A 534 -15.28 -16.55 25.20
CA LEU A 534 -15.30 -16.85 26.64
C LEU A 534 -13.93 -17.36 27.12
N LEU A 535 -13.27 -18.19 26.30
CA LEU A 535 -11.92 -18.68 26.56
C LEU A 535 -10.83 -17.62 26.29
N CYS A 536 -10.81 -17.01 25.11
CA CYS A 536 -9.66 -16.20 24.68
C CYS A 536 -9.66 -14.77 25.24
N LEU A 537 -10.83 -14.25 25.62
CA LEU A 537 -11.00 -12.86 26.02
C LEU A 537 -11.48 -12.74 27.47
N TRP A 538 -12.57 -13.42 27.82
CA TRP A 538 -13.25 -13.21 29.09
C TRP A 538 -12.62 -13.96 30.27
N GLU A 539 -12.14 -15.19 30.09
CA GLU A 539 -11.47 -15.96 31.17
C GLU A 539 -10.19 -15.26 31.68
N PRO A 540 -9.22 -14.86 30.82
CA PRO A 540 -8.04 -14.12 31.28
C PRO A 540 -8.38 -12.76 31.91
N MET A 541 -9.44 -12.11 31.41
CA MET A 541 -9.93 -10.85 31.95
C MET A 541 -10.52 -11.02 33.35
N LEU A 542 -11.31 -12.08 33.59
CA LEU A 542 -11.88 -12.41 34.90
C LEU A 542 -10.79 -12.75 35.92
N GLN A 543 -9.78 -13.54 35.53
CA GLN A 543 -8.62 -13.84 36.39
C GLN A 543 -7.90 -12.56 36.81
N SER A 544 -7.74 -11.61 35.88
CA SER A 544 -7.13 -10.32 36.18
C SER A 544 -8.03 -9.43 37.04
N LEU A 545 -9.35 -9.50 36.84
CA LEU A 545 -10.33 -8.75 37.61
C LEU A 545 -10.31 -9.15 39.10
N VAL A 546 -10.14 -10.43 39.43
CA VAL A 546 -10.00 -10.89 40.83
C VAL A 546 -8.86 -10.13 41.51
N ARG A 547 -7.67 -10.10 40.90
CA ARG A 547 -6.50 -9.40 41.44
C ARG A 547 -6.75 -7.90 41.60
N ILE A 548 -7.48 -7.27 40.68
CA ILE A 548 -7.85 -5.85 40.75
C ILE A 548 -8.82 -5.59 41.91
N LEU A 549 -9.80 -6.45 42.11
CA LEU A 549 -10.77 -6.31 43.21
C LEU A 549 -10.07 -6.46 44.56
N GLU A 550 -9.19 -7.46 44.69
CA GLU A 550 -8.37 -7.68 45.88
C GLU A 550 -7.45 -6.49 46.17
N SER A 551 -6.78 -5.94 45.14
CA SER A 551 -5.85 -4.81 45.32
C SER A 551 -6.54 -3.51 45.77
N HIS A 552 -7.85 -3.39 45.54
CA HIS A 552 -8.66 -2.25 45.97
C HIS A 552 -9.54 -2.58 47.19
N SER A 553 -9.29 -3.72 47.85
CA SER A 553 -10.07 -4.19 49.01
C SER A 553 -11.58 -4.29 48.74
N ILE A 554 -11.98 -4.59 47.51
CA ILE A 554 -13.39 -4.75 47.12
C ILE A 554 -13.78 -6.22 47.34
N PRO A 555 -14.74 -6.50 48.23
CA PRO A 555 -15.16 -7.87 48.50
C PRO A 555 -15.76 -8.55 47.25
N LEU A 556 -15.27 -9.76 46.94
CA LEU A 556 -15.78 -10.59 45.83
C LEU A 556 -17.23 -11.03 46.04
N ASP A 557 -17.73 -10.96 47.27
CA ASP A 557 -19.11 -11.28 47.63
C ASP A 557 -20.10 -10.15 47.34
N LYS A 558 -19.64 -8.97 46.90
CA LYS A 558 -20.52 -7.89 46.44
C LYS A 558 -21.38 -8.41 45.27
N LEU A 559 -22.70 -8.32 45.44
CA LEU A 559 -23.71 -8.94 44.56
C LEU A 559 -23.45 -8.75 43.05
N ARG A 560 -23.02 -7.56 42.64
CA ARG A 560 -22.74 -7.22 41.23
C ARG A 560 -21.63 -8.08 40.64
N TYR A 561 -20.54 -8.32 41.39
CA TYR A 561 -19.43 -9.13 40.93
C TYR A 561 -19.77 -10.63 41.03
N GLN A 562 -20.46 -11.07 42.09
CA GLN A 562 -20.98 -12.44 42.15
C GLN A 562 -21.86 -12.78 40.95
N GLN A 563 -22.76 -11.86 40.55
CA GLN A 563 -23.60 -12.02 39.36
C GLN A 563 -22.77 -12.10 38.08
N LEU A 564 -21.73 -11.27 37.95
CA LEU A 564 -20.81 -11.29 36.81
C LEU A 564 -20.10 -12.65 36.67
N PHE A 565 -19.39 -13.09 37.72
CA PHE A 565 -18.65 -14.35 37.73
C PHE A 565 -19.58 -15.55 37.53
N THR A 566 -20.72 -15.59 38.23
CA THR A 566 -21.67 -16.70 38.12
C THR A 566 -22.27 -16.79 36.71
N THR A 567 -22.61 -15.67 36.10
CA THR A 567 -23.27 -15.68 34.78
C THR A 567 -22.29 -15.99 33.66
N LEU A 568 -21.09 -15.41 33.68
CA LEU A 568 -20.05 -15.75 32.72
C LEU A 568 -19.55 -17.19 32.90
N GLY A 569 -19.47 -17.69 34.14
CA GLY A 569 -19.17 -19.09 34.43
C GLY A 569 -20.23 -20.05 33.86
N LYS A 570 -21.53 -19.73 34.05
CA LYS A 570 -22.63 -20.49 33.41
C LYS A 570 -22.55 -20.46 31.89
N ALA A 571 -22.25 -19.30 31.30
CA ALA A 571 -22.06 -19.17 29.86
C ALA A 571 -20.84 -19.98 29.38
N TYR A 572 -19.75 -20.01 30.13
CA TYR A 572 -18.56 -20.81 29.84
C TYR A 572 -18.90 -22.31 29.82
N LEU A 573 -19.61 -22.81 30.84
CA LEU A 573 -20.06 -24.21 30.89
C LEU A 573 -21.03 -24.54 29.75
N GLY A 574 -21.96 -23.64 29.44
CA GLY A 574 -22.96 -23.86 28.39
C GLY A 574 -22.40 -23.79 26.96
N ASN A 575 -21.61 -22.77 26.68
CA ASN A 575 -21.23 -22.38 25.31
C ASN A 575 -19.82 -22.86 24.92
N TYR A 576 -18.90 -23.07 25.87
CA TYR A 576 -17.56 -23.61 25.61
C TYR A 576 -17.48 -25.10 25.93
N VAL A 577 -17.78 -25.52 27.16
CA VAL A 577 -17.72 -26.94 27.55
C VAL A 577 -18.80 -27.73 26.79
N GLY A 578 -20.04 -27.25 26.90
CA GLY A 578 -21.21 -27.86 26.26
C GLY A 578 -21.68 -29.11 26.99
N ARG A 579 -22.78 -29.69 26.50
CA ARG A 579 -23.34 -30.93 27.06
C ARG A 579 -22.40 -32.11 26.83
N GLU A 580 -22.37 -33.03 27.78
CA GLU A 580 -21.67 -34.30 27.62
C GLU A 580 -22.21 -35.03 26.37
N PRO A 581 -21.33 -35.45 25.44
CA PRO A 581 -21.74 -36.27 24.31
C PRO A 581 -22.42 -37.55 24.80
N SER A 582 -23.59 -37.87 24.26
CA SER A 582 -24.26 -39.12 24.59
C SER A 582 -23.37 -40.30 24.22
N LYS A 583 -23.24 -41.29 25.11
CA LYS A 583 -22.64 -42.58 24.76
C LYS A 583 -23.49 -43.18 23.64
N ALA A 584 -22.97 -43.21 22.42
CA ALA A 584 -23.71 -43.67 21.25
C ALA A 584 -24.22 -45.10 21.46
N VAL A 585 -25.55 -45.26 21.53
CA VAL A 585 -26.22 -46.56 21.62
C VAL A 585 -26.30 -47.22 20.24
N SER A 586 -26.23 -46.42 19.16
CA SER A 586 -26.38 -46.85 17.78
C SER A 586 -25.04 -46.88 17.03
N LEU A 587 -24.80 -47.96 16.29
CA LEU A 587 -23.72 -48.13 15.32
C LEU A 587 -24.12 -47.67 13.90
N ALA A 588 -25.20 -46.90 13.73
CA ALA A 588 -25.59 -46.42 12.40
C ALA A 588 -24.56 -45.41 11.85
N CYS A 589 -24.15 -45.61 10.60
CA CYS A 589 -23.24 -44.74 9.85
C CYS A 589 -23.97 -44.09 8.66
N PRO A 590 -23.47 -42.96 8.12
CA PRO A 590 -24.00 -42.34 6.91
C PRO A 590 -24.03 -43.31 5.73
N ARG A 591 -25.01 -43.14 4.84
CA ARG A 591 -25.13 -43.91 3.59
C ARG A 591 -24.11 -43.42 2.56
N VAL A 592 -23.65 -44.33 1.70
CA VAL A 592 -22.96 -43.98 0.45
C VAL A 592 -23.98 -43.49 -0.59
N SER A 593 -23.56 -42.59 -1.48
CA SER A 593 -24.43 -41.88 -2.43
C SER A 593 -24.83 -42.71 -3.66
N CYS A 594 -24.11 -43.79 -3.95
CA CYS A 594 -24.42 -44.65 -5.09
C CYS A 594 -25.69 -45.49 -4.85
N SER A 595 -26.51 -45.62 -5.89
CA SER A 595 -27.79 -46.35 -5.92
C SER A 595 -27.71 -47.72 -6.58
N CYS A 596 -26.51 -48.29 -6.81
CA CYS A 596 -26.40 -49.64 -7.36
C CYS A 596 -26.80 -50.70 -6.31
N CYS A 597 -27.20 -51.89 -6.76
CA CYS A 597 -27.66 -52.98 -5.89
C CYS A 597 -26.63 -53.36 -4.79
N ASP A 598 -25.33 -53.35 -5.09
CA ASP A 598 -24.29 -53.60 -4.08
C ASP A 598 -24.21 -52.48 -3.03
N CYS A 599 -24.39 -51.22 -3.44
CA CYS A 599 -24.38 -50.08 -2.53
C CYS A 599 -25.67 -49.97 -1.70
N GLU A 600 -26.80 -50.47 -2.20
CA GLU A 600 -28.01 -50.63 -1.42
C GLU A 600 -27.80 -51.64 -0.30
N TRP A 601 -27.23 -52.80 -0.60
CA TRP A 601 -26.88 -53.82 0.40
C TRP A 601 -25.86 -53.29 1.43
N LEU A 602 -24.83 -52.56 0.98
CA LEU A 602 -23.90 -51.88 1.88
C LEU A 602 -24.62 -50.82 2.74
N ASN A 603 -25.54 -50.05 2.17
CA ASN A 603 -26.29 -49.02 2.88
C ASN A 603 -27.21 -49.59 3.96
N GLU A 604 -27.85 -50.73 3.72
CA GLU A 604 -28.64 -51.45 4.74
C GLU A 604 -27.77 -51.83 5.95
N PHE A 605 -26.56 -52.33 5.69
CA PHE A 605 -25.58 -52.56 6.75
C PHE A 605 -25.22 -51.24 7.44
N LEU A 606 -24.87 -50.18 6.72
CA LEU A 606 -24.42 -48.91 7.29
C LEU A 606 -25.48 -48.27 8.20
N ILE A 607 -26.76 -48.30 7.84
CA ILE A 607 -27.84 -47.74 8.68
C ILE A 607 -28.21 -48.62 9.88
N SER A 608 -27.77 -49.89 9.91
CA SER A 608 -28.09 -50.80 11.02
C SER A 608 -27.50 -50.31 12.35
N PRO A 609 -28.32 -50.13 13.40
CA PRO A 609 -27.86 -49.58 14.68
C PRO A 609 -27.10 -50.60 15.54
N THR A 610 -27.15 -51.89 15.22
CA THR A 610 -26.60 -52.97 16.06
C THR A 610 -25.50 -53.77 15.37
N GLN A 611 -25.45 -53.74 14.03
CA GLN A 611 -24.49 -54.55 13.29
C GLN A 611 -23.12 -53.86 13.22
N ALA A 612 -22.11 -54.46 13.86
CA ALA A 612 -20.75 -53.93 13.90
C ALA A 612 -19.91 -54.29 12.67
N VAL A 613 -20.14 -55.48 12.08
CA VAL A 613 -19.36 -56.01 10.95
C VAL A 613 -20.30 -56.45 9.82
N GLY A 614 -20.01 -55.96 8.61
CA GLY A 614 -20.68 -56.31 7.36
C GLY A 614 -19.72 -57.09 6.48
N ARG A 615 -20.20 -58.16 5.84
CA ARG A 615 -19.39 -59.05 5.00
C ARG A 615 -20.04 -59.19 3.63
N PHE A 616 -19.32 -58.79 2.58
CA PHE A 616 -19.84 -58.68 1.21
C PHE A 616 -18.98 -59.53 0.26
N ALA A 617 -19.44 -60.73 -0.06
CA ALA A 617 -18.75 -61.66 -0.95
C ALA A 617 -19.09 -61.36 -2.42
N VAL A 618 -18.25 -60.55 -3.08
CA VAL A 618 -18.49 -60.09 -4.46
C VAL A 618 -17.21 -60.12 -5.29
N GLY A 619 -17.36 -60.25 -6.61
CA GLY A 619 -16.25 -60.27 -7.57
C GLY A 619 -15.38 -59.01 -7.50
N ASN A 620 -14.13 -59.11 -7.99
CA ASN A 620 -13.09 -58.08 -7.81
C ASN A 620 -13.55 -56.66 -8.23
N GLY A 621 -14.16 -56.49 -9.41
CA GLY A 621 -14.62 -55.18 -9.89
C GLY A 621 -15.71 -54.54 -9.02
N ARG A 622 -16.69 -55.34 -8.57
CA ARG A 622 -17.76 -54.90 -7.65
C ARG A 622 -17.22 -54.58 -6.26
N ARG A 623 -16.25 -55.36 -5.77
CA ARG A 623 -15.56 -55.11 -4.50
C ARG A 623 -14.77 -53.80 -4.52
N MET A 624 -14.03 -53.55 -5.60
CA MET A 624 -13.27 -52.31 -5.78
C MET A 624 -14.21 -51.09 -5.84
N HIS A 625 -15.40 -51.24 -6.43
CA HIS A 625 -16.43 -50.21 -6.39
C HIS A 625 -16.88 -49.90 -4.95
N LEU A 626 -17.18 -50.91 -4.13
CA LEU A 626 -17.56 -50.70 -2.72
C LEU A 626 -16.44 -50.05 -1.89
N HIS A 627 -15.17 -50.43 -2.11
CA HIS A 627 -14.02 -49.75 -1.50
C HIS A 627 -14.01 -48.25 -1.84
N ARG A 628 -14.14 -47.90 -3.13
CA ARG A 628 -14.16 -46.49 -3.58
C ARG A 628 -15.34 -45.70 -2.98
N GLN A 629 -16.50 -46.33 -2.83
CA GLN A 629 -17.67 -45.67 -2.23
C GLN A 629 -17.47 -45.44 -0.73
N LEU A 630 -16.86 -46.40 -0.03
CA LEU A 630 -16.50 -46.24 1.38
C LEU A 630 -15.41 -45.18 1.58
N ASP A 631 -14.35 -45.19 0.77
CA ASP A 631 -13.27 -44.19 0.79
C ASP A 631 -13.78 -42.77 0.45
N GLY A 632 -14.74 -42.67 -0.47
CA GLY A 632 -15.38 -41.41 -0.86
C GLY A 632 -16.46 -40.93 0.13
N SER A 633 -16.87 -41.78 1.07
CA SER A 633 -17.85 -41.45 2.11
C SER A 633 -17.14 -41.07 3.40
N ASN A 634 -17.62 -40.05 4.12
CA ASN A 634 -17.08 -39.66 5.43
C ASN A 634 -17.55 -40.62 6.56
N SER A 635 -17.67 -41.92 6.23
CA SER A 635 -18.23 -42.95 7.09
C SER A 635 -17.15 -43.48 8.03
N ASP A 636 -17.48 -43.55 9.33
CA ASP A 636 -16.57 -44.05 10.36
C ASP A 636 -16.52 -45.58 10.33
N CYS A 637 -15.87 -46.13 9.30
CA CYS A 637 -15.74 -47.57 9.06
C CYS A 637 -14.33 -47.91 8.57
N THR A 638 -13.83 -49.08 8.96
CA THR A 638 -12.67 -49.71 8.33
C THR A 638 -13.14 -50.77 7.34
N HIS A 639 -12.38 -50.98 6.27
CA HIS A 639 -12.73 -51.96 5.26
C HIS A 639 -11.49 -52.70 4.74
N LEU A 640 -11.58 -54.02 4.65
CA LEU A 640 -10.47 -54.89 4.25
C LEU A 640 -10.99 -56.04 3.38
N THR A 641 -10.20 -56.48 2.41
CA THR A 641 -10.50 -57.69 1.63
C THR A 641 -9.93 -58.92 2.32
N GLU A 642 -10.79 -59.85 2.71
CA GLU A 642 -10.41 -61.20 3.14
C GLU A 642 -10.12 -62.07 1.91
N ARG A 643 -8.87 -62.50 1.77
CA ARG A 643 -8.35 -63.18 0.58
C ARG A 643 -8.50 -64.70 0.66
N VAL A 644 -9.69 -65.16 1.02
CA VAL A 644 -10.04 -66.59 1.15
C VAL A 644 -11.26 -66.89 0.28
N GLY A 645 -11.16 -67.92 -0.56
CA GLY A 645 -12.23 -68.34 -1.47
C GLY A 645 -12.40 -67.45 -2.73
N SER A 646 -13.32 -67.87 -3.61
CA SER A 646 -13.75 -67.11 -4.79
C SER A 646 -15.29 -67.13 -4.87
N PRO A 647 -15.97 -65.97 -4.84
CA PRO A 647 -15.43 -64.62 -4.75
C PRO A 647 -14.85 -64.27 -3.36
N GLN A 648 -13.77 -63.47 -3.33
CA GLN A 648 -13.18 -62.93 -2.09
C GLN A 648 -14.14 -61.93 -1.41
N THR A 649 -14.06 -61.82 -0.07
CA THR A 649 -15.04 -61.06 0.74
C THR A 649 -14.50 -59.70 1.18
N LEU A 650 -15.30 -58.64 1.04
CA LEU A 650 -15.07 -57.36 1.69
C LEU A 650 -15.63 -57.39 3.11
N VAL A 651 -14.80 -57.11 4.10
CA VAL A 651 -15.18 -56.99 5.51
C VAL A 651 -15.16 -55.52 5.88
N VAL A 652 -16.33 -54.96 6.21
CA VAL A 652 -16.50 -53.58 6.66
C VAL A 652 -16.82 -53.60 8.14
N THR A 653 -16.01 -52.92 8.96
CA THR A 653 -16.20 -52.82 10.41
C THR A 653 -16.48 -51.38 10.78
N LYS A 654 -17.63 -51.11 11.40
CA LYS A 654 -17.99 -49.77 11.86
C LYS A 654 -17.16 -49.40 13.08
N THR A 655 -16.54 -48.23 13.05
CA THR A 655 -15.72 -47.69 14.14
C THR A 655 -16.48 -46.60 14.89
N ARG A 656 -16.19 -46.42 16.17
CA ARG A 656 -16.75 -45.33 17.02
C ARG A 656 -15.79 -44.15 17.14
N ARG A 657 -14.86 -44.01 16.19
CA ARG A 657 -13.71 -43.10 16.28
C ARG A 657 -14.14 -41.63 16.35
N GLN A 658 -15.17 -41.24 15.60
CA GLN A 658 -15.73 -39.90 15.62
C GLN A 658 -16.42 -39.59 16.95
N ASP A 659 -17.09 -40.57 17.57
CA ASP A 659 -17.74 -40.38 18.86
C ASP A 659 -16.73 -40.36 20.02
N GLU A 660 -15.69 -41.21 19.95
CA GLU A 660 -14.53 -41.16 20.83
C GLU A 660 -13.81 -39.82 20.72
N LEU A 661 -13.61 -39.29 19.51
CA LEU A 661 -13.00 -37.99 19.28
C LEU A 661 -13.87 -36.84 19.83
N LYS A 662 -15.20 -36.91 19.66
CA LYS A 662 -16.14 -35.94 20.27
C LYS A 662 -16.05 -35.98 21.79
N TYR A 663 -16.00 -37.16 22.39
CA TYR A 663 -15.88 -37.34 23.83
C TYR A 663 -14.53 -36.83 24.35
N GLN A 664 -13.42 -37.17 23.68
CA GLN A 664 -12.08 -36.67 24.02
C GLN A 664 -12.02 -35.14 23.94
N ASN A 665 -12.55 -34.54 22.88
CA ASN A 665 -12.59 -33.08 22.73
C ASN A 665 -13.45 -32.42 23.81
N TRP A 666 -14.58 -33.02 24.20
CA TRP A 666 -15.39 -32.52 25.31
C TRP A 666 -14.67 -32.67 26.65
N SER A 667 -14.04 -33.83 26.90
CA SER A 667 -13.28 -34.12 28.12
C SER A 667 -12.11 -33.15 28.30
N GLN A 668 -11.39 -32.81 27.23
CA GLN A 668 -10.35 -31.78 27.25
C GLN A 668 -10.91 -30.40 27.62
N ARG A 669 -12.06 -30.00 27.06
CA ARG A 669 -12.70 -28.72 27.43
C ARG A 669 -13.18 -28.72 28.88
N LEU A 670 -13.71 -29.83 29.38
CA LEU A 670 -14.11 -29.98 30.77
C LEU A 670 -12.90 -29.90 31.73
N GLN A 671 -11.81 -30.58 31.40
CA GLN A 671 -10.58 -30.53 32.19
C GLN A 671 -10.03 -29.11 32.27
N LYS A 672 -10.02 -28.40 31.15
CA LYS A 672 -9.62 -26.98 31.10
C LYS A 672 -10.54 -26.06 31.90
N ALA A 673 -11.83 -26.39 32.03
CA ALA A 673 -12.77 -25.65 32.85
C ALA A 673 -12.59 -25.87 34.36
N ALA A 674 -11.99 -27.00 34.74
CA ALA A 674 -11.78 -27.39 36.14
C ALA A 674 -10.47 -26.86 36.73
N THR A 675 -9.51 -26.48 35.88
CA THR A 675 -8.26 -25.80 36.21
C THR A 675 -8.43 -24.29 36.17
#